data_AF-A0A345YIQ5-F1
#
_entry.id   AF-A0A345YIQ5-F1
#
_cell.length_a   1.000
_cell.length_b   1.000
_cell.length_c   1.000
_cell.angle_alpha   90.00
_cell.angle_beta   90.00
_cell.angle_gamma   90.00
#
_symmetry.space_group_name_H-M   'P 1'
#
loop_
_entity.id
_entity.type
_entity.pdbx_description
1 polymer ?
#
loop_
_entity_poly.entity_id
_entity_poly.type
_entity_poly.pdbx_seq_one_letter_code
_entity_poly.pdbx_strand_id
1 'polypeptide(L)'
;MVRHGVSHHRCLRERPLQLPQRPCGVARSVLRHRVHHPARPRFACRCPHQLRHLGVRRRGTRPDLHQRQLTPASGHHHNRNRGDAAMRKMLIVRGPQASGKTHLVRALELEGHRLSADVMREAHRGRVLNHKGQLVIDQENAHQIWGVVQSSLEYRISRSEFIAMDATFANPELYEAIIDRAAAAGYEIAIVDFYGMNEDTLFARNALRDAHERVPEKSMRRMLASYQPHPKDDARISAHFTHCHSMDEVQKWIRAEVVNLDEYERIVHIGDLQGVFSAAFCKSSPLDYQLRDDTFYIFVGDALDRGLENGAVLDWIIEQVNPRLGKNVVWIEGNHERHLADFIEGRDIVSREFENRTLYDLVKTNPQNADIRAFLAGMSEYFLYTHMGQLVIVTHAGLPAVPDNLTLVPGYQAMHGAGGFGADVDADFAEWAATQGRQWRQVHGHRNRKMHPPRVNEYSFNLEGQAEFGGHVRFAVKTRYGWETMEARNTIFRSPREWRDIDAEENRKPFSRKMPIPAWQDRYAKDGFLSAEALAAYDAHEHVNIRTQESRPHIDTIAFGKSAFYGQHWDGITNKARGLFIDNRSRRIVARSFEKFFNLGERPETELDFICANWSFPMAMSLKENGYLGLASWDHSLGELVFSSKGSMDNDFAALFEQIATRVLGPGGIERLARAVRDLNGTATFEVISPTEDPHIVEYDEERLVLLDFVHNAEEFEKLDYKRLVQLAKYIEVEHRDIIATLPNEQALRAQVAKLRDPSSALYKREIEGVVIEDADGRHVKVKSGWYDHWKHARRLVERLALQRRRDEEINLRTPAELEDFMAWVEKQADEITDLPIIELRRRFLETPDELLVVDREALEAEKRAARIASSQEKEITGFMQGYDALLGQVRAGTASADSVDRLLKRGLAEPHLRKALEARSDYHEMVGYEAR
;
A
#
# COMPACT_ATOMS: atom_id res chain seq x y z
N MET A 1 -16.40 43.71 14.17
CA MET A 1 -16.88 44.08 15.51
C MET A 1 -18.31 43.58 15.69
N VAL A 2 -18.48 42.61 16.61
CA VAL A 2 -19.63 42.34 17.50
C VAL A 2 -21.08 42.47 16.96
N ARG A 3 -21.86 41.38 16.93
CA ARG A 3 -22.88 41.04 17.96
C ARG A 3 -23.79 39.86 17.56
N HIS A 4 -24.10 39.08 18.60
CA HIS A 4 -25.02 37.93 18.69
C HIS A 4 -26.49 38.25 18.38
N GLY A 5 -27.27 37.20 18.09
CA GLY A 5 -28.73 37.21 18.25
C GLY A 5 -29.43 35.94 17.78
N VAL A 6 -29.78 35.08 18.73
CA VAL A 6 -30.54 33.82 18.62
C VAL A 6 -32.05 34.07 18.50
N SER A 7 -32.79 33.23 17.77
CA SER A 7 -34.20 32.92 18.10
C SER A 7 -34.66 31.56 17.56
N HIS A 8 -35.29 30.78 18.44
CA HIS A 8 -35.88 29.44 18.27
C HIS A 8 -37.08 29.37 17.31
N HIS A 9 -37.32 28.19 16.71
CA HIS A 9 -38.66 27.56 16.74
C HIS A 9 -38.62 26.02 16.58
N ARG A 10 -39.61 25.41 17.24
CA ARG A 10 -39.87 24.01 17.62
C ARG A 10 -40.13 23.00 16.48
N CYS A 11 -39.70 21.76 16.76
CA CYS A 11 -40.41 20.46 16.64
C CYS A 11 -41.51 20.29 15.60
N LEU A 12 -41.29 19.35 14.67
CA LEU A 12 -42.30 18.35 14.25
C LEU A 12 -41.63 16.99 14.01
N ARG A 13 -42.28 15.94 14.50
CA ARG A 13 -41.91 14.52 14.44
C ARG A 13 -42.27 13.93 13.08
N GLU A 14 -41.41 13.11 12.47
CA GLU A 14 -41.83 12.08 11.51
C GLU A 14 -41.07 10.77 11.70
N ARG A 15 -41.82 9.67 11.52
CA ARG A 15 -41.56 8.28 11.91
C ARG A 15 -40.80 7.49 10.82
N PRO A 16 -40.15 6.37 11.16
CA PRO A 16 -39.45 5.51 10.21
C PRO A 16 -40.41 4.61 9.42
N LEU A 17 -40.11 4.44 8.13
CA LEU A 17 -40.83 3.57 7.18
C LEU A 17 -40.47 2.10 7.40
N GLN A 18 -41.53 1.29 7.61
CA GLN A 18 -41.49 -0.17 7.69
C GLN A 18 -41.49 -0.82 6.30
N LEU A 19 -40.67 -1.86 6.16
CA LEU A 19 -40.75 -2.91 5.13
C LEU A 19 -42.07 -3.70 5.25
N PRO A 20 -42.65 -4.19 4.13
CA PRO A 20 -43.59 -5.30 4.19
C PRO A 20 -42.93 -6.63 3.77
N GLN A 21 -43.13 -7.63 4.62
CA GLN A 21 -42.89 -9.05 4.36
C GLN A 21 -44.17 -9.75 3.84
N ARG A 22 -43.95 -10.79 3.00
CA ARG A 22 -44.73 -12.05 2.80
C ARG A 22 -45.99 -12.01 1.90
N PRO A 23 -46.51 -13.16 1.40
CA PRO A 23 -46.21 -14.57 1.74
C PRO A 23 -46.03 -15.59 0.57
N CYS A 24 -45.59 -16.80 0.93
CA CYS A 24 -45.68 -18.04 0.15
C CYS A 24 -47.12 -18.51 -0.12
N GLY A 25 -47.33 -19.21 -1.24
CA GLY A 25 -48.54 -19.99 -1.52
C GLY A 25 -48.33 -20.97 -2.69
N VAL A 26 -48.63 -22.24 -2.44
CA VAL A 26 -48.43 -23.44 -3.28
C VAL A 26 -49.57 -23.63 -4.28
N ALA A 27 -49.31 -24.08 -5.52
CA ALA A 27 -49.93 -25.28 -6.14
C ALA A 27 -49.75 -25.42 -7.67
N ARG A 28 -49.48 -26.67 -8.05
CA ARG A 28 -49.45 -27.38 -9.35
C ARG A 28 -50.36 -26.88 -10.48
N SER A 29 -49.83 -26.90 -11.71
CA SER A 29 -50.49 -27.60 -12.83
C SER A 29 -49.53 -27.94 -13.97
N VAL A 30 -49.75 -29.14 -14.50
CA VAL A 30 -49.10 -29.84 -15.62
C VAL A 30 -49.31 -29.11 -16.95
N LEU A 31 -48.30 -29.06 -17.81
CA LEU A 31 -48.47 -29.26 -19.26
C LEU A 31 -47.13 -29.56 -19.94
N ARG A 32 -47.14 -30.66 -20.69
CA ARG A 32 -46.03 -31.21 -21.47
C ARG A 32 -45.80 -30.37 -22.73
N HIS A 33 -44.55 -30.07 -23.05
CA HIS A 33 -44.11 -30.05 -24.45
C HIS A 33 -42.67 -30.53 -24.56
N ARG A 34 -42.50 -31.61 -25.34
CA ARG A 34 -41.23 -32.14 -25.82
C ARG A 34 -40.74 -31.26 -26.97
N VAL A 35 -39.48 -30.82 -26.94
CA VAL A 35 -38.66 -30.61 -28.15
C VAL A 35 -37.20 -30.97 -27.83
N HIS A 36 -36.56 -31.58 -28.83
CA HIS A 36 -35.25 -32.22 -28.85
C HIS A 36 -34.04 -31.35 -28.46
N HIS A 37 -33.11 -31.94 -27.71
CA HIS A 37 -31.70 -31.49 -27.59
C HIS A 37 -30.80 -32.42 -28.42
N PRO A 38 -29.85 -31.89 -29.22
CA PRO A 38 -28.68 -32.63 -29.67
C PRO A 38 -27.50 -32.47 -28.69
N ALA A 39 -26.65 -33.49 -28.75
CA ALA A 39 -25.56 -33.85 -27.84
C ALA A 39 -24.47 -32.79 -27.61
N ARG A 40 -23.95 -32.75 -26.37
CA ARG A 40 -22.63 -32.20 -26.01
C ARG A 40 -21.58 -33.32 -26.05
N PRO A 41 -20.37 -33.11 -26.62
CA PRO A 41 -19.28 -34.05 -26.46
C PRO A 41 -18.58 -33.85 -25.11
N ARG A 42 -18.28 -34.97 -24.44
CA ARG A 42 -17.46 -35.08 -23.24
C ARG A 42 -15.98 -34.92 -23.61
N PHE A 43 -15.29 -33.95 -23.04
CA PHE A 43 -13.82 -33.95 -23.00
C PHE A 43 -13.35 -34.52 -21.66
N ALA A 44 -12.55 -35.57 -21.74
CA ALA A 44 -11.96 -36.28 -20.61
C ALA A 44 -10.71 -35.54 -20.13
N CYS A 45 -10.72 -35.06 -18.88
CA CYS A 45 -9.52 -34.66 -18.16
C CYS A 45 -8.66 -35.90 -17.87
N ARG A 46 -7.45 -35.96 -18.42
CA ARG A 46 -6.40 -36.86 -17.95
C ARG A 46 -5.44 -36.06 -17.07
N CYS A 47 -5.47 -36.37 -15.78
CA CYS A 47 -4.46 -36.02 -14.79
C CYS A 47 -3.24 -36.96 -14.97
N PRO A 48 -1.99 -36.50 -14.80
CA PRO A 48 -0.89 -37.41 -14.54
C PRO A 48 -0.22 -37.09 -13.20
N HIS A 49 -0.47 -37.96 -12.22
CA HIS A 49 0.47 -38.22 -11.13
C HIS A 49 1.23 -39.51 -11.44
N GLN A 50 2.49 -39.53 -10.99
CA GLN A 50 3.49 -40.62 -11.00
C GLN A 50 4.53 -40.56 -12.12
N LEU A 51 5.74 -40.16 -11.75
CA LEU A 51 6.97 -40.90 -12.03
C LEU A 51 8.04 -40.50 -10.99
N ARG A 52 8.44 -41.48 -10.17
CA ARG A 52 9.57 -41.40 -9.23
C ARG A 52 10.88 -41.75 -9.96
N HIS A 53 11.94 -41.13 -9.46
CA HIS A 53 13.36 -41.55 -9.50
C HIS A 53 13.99 -41.93 -10.84
N LEU A 54 14.92 -41.08 -11.30
CA LEU A 54 16.26 -41.48 -11.71
C LEU A 54 17.17 -40.24 -11.65
N GLY A 55 18.18 -40.29 -10.78
CA GLY A 55 19.16 -39.22 -10.65
C GLY A 55 20.18 -39.26 -11.78
N VAL A 56 20.40 -38.12 -12.45
CA VAL A 56 21.59 -37.86 -13.26
C VAL A 56 21.94 -36.37 -13.14
N ARG A 57 23.13 -36.09 -12.60
CA ARG A 57 23.79 -34.77 -12.72
C ARG A 57 24.06 -34.48 -14.19
N ARG A 58 23.62 -33.35 -14.74
CA ARG A 58 24.22 -32.76 -15.95
C ARG A 58 24.35 -31.25 -15.85
N ARG A 59 25.58 -30.80 -16.12
CA ARG A 59 26.00 -29.41 -16.32
C ARG A 59 25.25 -28.82 -17.51
N GLY A 60 24.99 -27.51 -17.43
CA GLY A 60 24.26 -26.75 -18.41
C GLY A 60 24.86 -26.78 -19.81
N THR A 61 23.98 -27.01 -20.77
CA THR A 61 24.15 -26.65 -22.18
C THR A 61 22.87 -25.93 -22.57
N ARG A 62 22.99 -24.64 -22.94
CA ARG A 62 21.90 -23.82 -23.49
C ARG A 62 21.29 -24.52 -24.72
N PRO A 63 19.96 -24.53 -24.91
CA PRO A 63 19.39 -24.93 -26.19
C PRO A 63 19.75 -23.88 -27.24
N ASP A 64 20.24 -24.33 -28.39
CA ASP A 64 20.52 -23.50 -29.56
C ASP A 64 19.20 -22.89 -30.07
N LEU A 65 19.04 -21.58 -29.89
CA LEU A 65 17.88 -20.79 -30.37
C LEU A 65 18.05 -20.32 -31.82
N HIS A 66 19.14 -20.70 -32.49
CA HIS A 66 19.30 -20.44 -33.91
C HIS A 66 18.87 -21.67 -34.73
N GLN A 67 17.98 -21.41 -35.70
CA GLN A 67 17.47 -22.33 -36.72
C GLN A 67 16.26 -23.20 -36.33
N ARG A 68 15.10 -22.56 -36.21
CA ARG A 68 13.90 -23.09 -36.89
C ARG A 68 13.39 -22.03 -37.84
N GLN A 69 13.34 -22.38 -39.13
CA GLN A 69 13.01 -21.48 -40.23
C GLN A 69 11.63 -20.85 -40.03
N LEU A 70 11.64 -19.58 -39.65
CA LEU A 70 10.53 -18.65 -39.90
C LEU A 70 10.54 -18.36 -41.40
N THR A 71 9.41 -18.60 -42.06
CA THR A 71 9.27 -18.38 -43.50
C THR A 71 9.45 -16.89 -43.82
N PRO A 72 10.41 -16.52 -44.69
CA PRO A 72 10.49 -15.17 -45.20
C PRO A 72 9.40 -15.01 -46.28
N ALA A 73 8.27 -14.40 -45.93
CA ALA A 73 7.34 -13.92 -46.94
C ALA A 73 7.94 -12.64 -47.55
N SER A 74 8.28 -12.72 -48.84
CA SER A 74 8.56 -11.56 -49.70
C SER A 74 7.32 -10.65 -49.72
N GLY A 75 7.37 -9.54 -48.99
CA GLY A 75 6.26 -8.60 -48.92
C GLY A 75 6.17 -7.74 -50.18
N HIS A 76 5.19 -8.03 -51.04
CA HIS A 76 4.57 -6.99 -51.86
C HIS A 76 3.90 -5.98 -50.93
N HIS A 77 4.22 -4.70 -51.12
CA HIS A 77 3.55 -3.59 -50.44
C HIS A 77 2.08 -3.55 -50.85
N HIS A 78 1.21 -4.11 -49.99
CA HIS A 78 -0.22 -3.91 -50.08
C HIS A 78 -0.65 -2.68 -49.28
N ASN A 79 -1.31 -1.81 -50.05
CA ASN A 79 -1.98 -0.55 -49.73
C ASN A 79 -2.69 -0.55 -48.36
N ARG A 80 -2.46 0.51 -47.57
CA ARG A 80 -3.21 0.80 -46.34
C ARG A 80 -4.16 1.97 -46.61
N ASN A 81 -5.46 1.73 -46.50
CA ASN A 81 -6.44 2.81 -46.24
C ASN A 81 -6.13 3.35 -44.83
N ARG A 82 -5.51 4.53 -44.74
CA ARG A 82 -5.28 5.23 -43.48
C ARG A 82 -6.57 5.91 -43.06
N GLY A 83 -7.27 5.31 -42.11
CA GLY A 83 -8.32 5.94 -41.33
C GLY A 83 -8.05 5.64 -39.88
N ASP A 84 -6.88 6.05 -39.37
CA ASP A 84 -6.45 5.99 -37.97
C ASP A 84 -5.45 7.11 -37.72
N ALA A 85 -5.68 7.91 -36.68
CA ALA A 85 -4.90 9.10 -36.37
C ALA A 85 -3.47 8.73 -35.93
N ALA A 86 -2.52 8.77 -36.88
CA ALA A 86 -1.10 8.75 -36.56
C ALA A 86 -0.74 10.08 -35.85
N MET A 87 -0.29 10.02 -34.60
CA MET A 87 -0.13 11.23 -33.77
C MET A 87 1.28 11.86 -33.86
N ARG A 88 2.27 11.15 -34.43
CA ARG A 88 3.60 11.71 -34.75
C ARG A 88 3.53 12.51 -36.04
N LYS A 89 3.92 13.78 -36.02
CA LYS A 89 3.82 14.66 -37.19
C LYS A 89 5.18 15.16 -37.67
N MET A 90 5.39 15.11 -38.98
CA MET A 90 6.54 15.70 -39.67
C MET A 90 6.07 16.72 -40.69
N LEU A 91 6.53 17.96 -40.54
CA LEU A 91 6.31 19.02 -41.50
C LEU A 91 7.55 19.20 -42.37
N ILE A 92 7.45 18.88 -43.65
CA ILE A 92 8.52 19.12 -44.62
C ILE A 92 8.24 20.42 -45.37
N VAL A 93 9.06 21.44 -45.11
CA VAL A 93 9.01 22.72 -45.79
C VAL A 93 10.10 22.77 -46.87
N ARG A 94 9.69 22.74 -48.15
CA ARG A 94 10.62 22.68 -49.30
C ARG A 94 10.48 23.89 -50.23
N GLY A 95 11.57 24.26 -50.90
CA GLY A 95 11.59 25.42 -51.80
C GLY A 95 12.97 26.08 -51.98
N PRO A 96 13.12 26.94 -53.00
CA PRO A 96 14.38 27.62 -53.28
C PRO A 96 14.77 28.61 -52.17
N GLN A 97 15.99 29.16 -52.22
CA GLN A 97 16.40 30.21 -51.28
C GLN A 97 15.51 31.46 -51.43
N ALA A 98 15.36 32.25 -50.37
CA ALA A 98 14.48 33.43 -50.31
C ALA A 98 12.96 33.19 -50.52
N SER A 99 12.49 31.93 -50.54
CA SER A 99 11.07 31.63 -50.71
C SER A 99 10.19 31.85 -49.47
N GLY A 100 10.79 32.02 -48.29
CA GLY A 100 10.05 32.25 -47.03
C GLY A 100 9.86 31.01 -46.16
N LYS A 101 10.51 29.87 -46.46
CA LYS A 101 10.44 28.64 -45.64
C LYS A 101 10.72 28.89 -44.16
N THR A 102 11.88 29.47 -43.86
CA THR A 102 12.31 29.77 -42.50
C THR A 102 11.38 30.78 -41.83
N HIS A 103 10.81 31.71 -42.60
CA HIS A 103 9.83 32.65 -42.08
C HIS A 103 8.54 31.94 -41.65
N LEU A 104 8.03 31.00 -42.46
CA LEU A 104 6.87 30.18 -42.10
C LEU A 104 7.12 29.36 -40.83
N VAL A 105 8.26 28.67 -40.74
CA VAL A 105 8.60 27.84 -39.56
C VAL A 105 8.63 28.68 -38.28
N ARG A 106 9.19 29.90 -38.36
CA ARG A 106 9.20 30.85 -37.23
C ARG A 106 7.81 31.40 -36.91
N ALA A 107 7.01 31.71 -37.93
CA ALA A 107 5.66 32.23 -37.75
C ALA A 107 4.72 31.18 -37.11
N LEU A 108 4.99 29.89 -37.33
CA LEU A 108 4.29 28.78 -36.68
C LEU A 108 4.87 28.42 -35.29
N GLU A 109 5.85 29.19 -34.79
CA GLU A 109 6.53 28.95 -33.51
C GLU A 109 7.28 27.60 -33.43
N LEU A 110 7.72 27.07 -34.58
CA LEU A 110 8.34 25.75 -34.68
C LEU A 110 9.88 25.80 -34.67
N GLU A 111 10.51 26.92 -34.33
CA GLU A 111 11.98 27.06 -34.42
C GLU A 111 12.70 26.06 -33.50
N GLY A 112 12.14 25.73 -32.33
CA GLY A 112 12.67 24.68 -31.44
C GLY A 112 12.57 23.25 -32.02
N HIS A 113 11.65 23.05 -32.96
CA HIS A 113 11.40 21.78 -33.64
C HIS A 113 12.01 21.70 -35.04
N ARG A 114 12.66 22.78 -35.49
CA ARG A 114 13.25 22.90 -36.82
C ARG A 114 14.54 22.09 -36.94
N LEU A 115 14.63 21.31 -38.02
CA LEU A 115 15.85 20.64 -38.43
C LEU A 115 16.26 21.15 -39.81
N SER A 116 17.40 21.85 -39.86
CA SER A 116 17.92 22.48 -41.08
C SER A 116 19.44 22.45 -41.13
N ALA A 117 19.99 22.18 -42.31
CA ALA A 117 21.44 22.19 -42.52
C ALA A 117 22.06 23.57 -42.28
N ASP A 118 21.33 24.66 -42.55
CA ASP A 118 21.86 26.02 -42.35
C ASP A 118 22.03 26.36 -40.86
N VAL A 119 21.04 26.00 -40.04
CA VAL A 119 21.12 26.14 -38.57
C VAL A 119 22.31 25.33 -38.02
N MET A 120 22.47 24.10 -38.50
CA MET A 120 23.59 23.24 -38.06
C MET A 120 24.94 23.76 -38.53
N ARG A 121 25.04 24.39 -39.72
CA ARG A 121 26.29 25.03 -40.20
C ARG A 121 26.73 26.15 -39.27
N GLU A 122 25.82 27.07 -38.95
CA GLU A 122 26.13 28.22 -38.10
C GLU A 122 26.46 27.81 -36.66
N ALA A 123 25.83 26.74 -36.15
CA ALA A 123 26.18 26.16 -34.85
C ALA A 123 27.54 25.43 -34.87
N HIS A 124 27.91 24.80 -35.98
CA HIS A 124 29.14 24.03 -36.11
C HIS A 124 30.37 24.91 -36.34
N ARG A 125 30.24 26.01 -37.11
CA ARG A 125 31.31 26.97 -37.37
C ARG A 125 30.79 28.40 -37.51
N GLY A 126 31.64 29.34 -37.10
CA GLY A 126 31.43 30.76 -37.36
C GLY A 126 31.55 31.12 -38.85
N ARG A 127 31.15 32.35 -39.18
CA ARG A 127 31.18 32.89 -40.55
C ARG A 127 32.61 33.03 -41.06
N VAL A 128 32.78 32.85 -42.37
CA VAL A 128 34.08 32.95 -43.06
C VAL A 128 34.07 34.07 -44.10
N LEU A 129 35.23 34.62 -44.42
CA LEU A 129 35.37 35.61 -45.49
C LEU A 129 35.38 34.92 -46.86
N ASN A 130 34.51 35.35 -47.78
CA ASN A 130 34.58 34.93 -49.18
C ASN A 130 35.65 35.72 -49.96
N HIS A 131 35.90 35.34 -51.22
CA HIS A 131 36.86 36.01 -52.12
C HIS A 131 36.55 37.50 -52.41
N LYS A 132 35.37 38.00 -52.02
CA LYS A 132 34.97 39.41 -52.13
C LYS A 132 35.08 40.17 -50.80
N GLY A 133 35.67 39.56 -49.77
CA GLY A 133 35.83 40.16 -48.44
C GLY A 133 34.53 40.25 -47.63
N GLN A 134 33.50 39.47 -47.98
CA GLN A 134 32.23 39.46 -47.26
C GLN A 134 32.18 38.25 -46.32
N LEU A 135 31.70 38.47 -45.09
CA LEU A 135 31.38 37.38 -44.17
C LEU A 135 30.19 36.58 -44.70
N VAL A 136 30.35 35.27 -44.84
CA VAL A 136 29.34 34.33 -45.34
C VAL A 136 29.29 33.06 -44.49
N ILE A 137 28.23 32.28 -44.64
CA ILE A 137 28.12 30.94 -44.04
C ILE A 137 29.07 29.98 -44.76
N ASP A 138 29.92 29.29 -44.00
CA ASP A 138 30.85 28.29 -44.52
C ASP A 138 30.12 27.09 -45.16
N GLN A 139 30.57 26.69 -46.35
CA GLN A 139 30.01 25.58 -47.13
C GLN A 139 30.98 24.41 -47.31
N GLU A 140 32.23 24.49 -46.82
CA GLU A 140 33.26 23.47 -47.05
C GLU A 140 32.90 22.10 -46.43
N ASN A 141 32.19 22.10 -45.30
CA ASN A 141 31.87 20.89 -44.52
C ASN A 141 30.47 20.31 -44.81
N ALA A 142 29.91 20.54 -46.01
CA ALA A 142 28.53 20.17 -46.32
C ALA A 142 28.19 18.69 -46.05
N HIS A 143 29.11 17.76 -46.37
CA HIS A 143 28.92 16.32 -46.12
C HIS A 143 28.84 16.00 -44.61
N GLN A 144 29.74 16.57 -43.81
CA GLN A 144 29.77 16.37 -42.36
C GLN A 144 28.48 16.91 -41.71
N ILE A 145 28.03 18.10 -42.12
CA ILE A 145 26.79 18.70 -41.60
C ILE A 145 25.58 17.85 -41.93
N TRP A 146 25.49 17.29 -43.14
CA TRP A 146 24.40 16.39 -43.49
C TRP A 146 24.42 15.11 -42.65
N GLY A 147 25.60 14.59 -42.29
CA GLY A 147 25.72 13.51 -41.32
C GLY A 147 25.10 13.88 -39.96
N VAL A 148 25.37 15.07 -39.45
CA VAL A 148 24.78 15.58 -38.19
C VAL A 148 23.26 15.73 -38.29
N VAL A 149 22.74 16.25 -39.42
CA VAL A 149 21.30 16.37 -39.66
C VAL A 149 20.64 15.00 -39.66
N GLN A 150 21.22 14.00 -40.34
CA GLN A 150 20.70 12.64 -40.37
C GLN A 150 20.70 11.98 -38.99
N SER A 151 21.81 12.07 -38.25
CA SER A 151 21.85 11.53 -36.87
C SER A 151 20.85 12.22 -35.95
N SER A 152 20.63 13.53 -36.12
CA SER A 152 19.62 14.28 -35.36
C SER A 152 18.20 13.86 -35.73
N LEU A 153 17.92 13.64 -37.03
CA LEU A 153 16.64 13.15 -37.50
C LEU A 153 16.32 11.78 -36.90
N GLU A 154 17.26 10.85 -36.96
CA GLU A 154 17.11 9.50 -36.39
C GLU A 154 16.86 9.55 -34.88
N TYR A 155 17.57 10.40 -34.15
CA TYR A 155 17.37 10.56 -32.72
C TYR A 155 15.97 11.12 -32.39
N ARG A 156 15.50 12.13 -33.13
CA ARG A 156 14.17 12.70 -32.95
C ARG A 156 13.06 11.70 -33.30
N ILE A 157 13.26 10.92 -34.36
CA ILE A 157 12.37 9.82 -34.74
C ILE A 157 12.27 8.79 -33.60
N SER A 158 13.40 8.38 -33.02
CA SER A 158 13.45 7.43 -31.90
C SER A 158 12.76 7.91 -30.62
N ARG A 159 12.47 9.21 -30.54
CA ARG A 159 11.81 9.88 -29.41
C ARG A 159 10.38 10.33 -29.73
N SER A 160 9.90 10.03 -30.94
CA SER A 160 8.57 10.42 -31.40
C SER A 160 8.34 11.93 -31.29
N GLU A 161 9.35 12.72 -31.68
CA GLU A 161 9.29 14.19 -31.63
C GLU A 161 8.60 14.78 -32.86
N PHE A 162 7.91 15.90 -32.71
CA PHE A 162 7.52 16.71 -33.86
C PHE A 162 8.76 17.22 -34.60
N ILE A 163 8.80 17.06 -35.92
CA ILE A 163 9.94 17.44 -36.75
C ILE A 163 9.50 18.42 -37.84
N ALA A 164 10.07 19.61 -37.85
CA ALA A 164 9.94 20.57 -38.95
C ALA A 164 11.22 20.57 -39.81
N MET A 165 11.21 19.86 -40.93
CA MET A 165 12.33 19.82 -41.87
C MET A 165 12.32 21.07 -42.77
N ASP A 166 13.35 21.92 -42.69
CA ASP A 166 13.53 23.08 -43.57
C ASP A 166 14.79 22.92 -44.42
N ALA A 167 14.59 22.62 -45.70
CA ALA A 167 15.66 22.54 -46.68
C ALA A 167 15.18 22.90 -48.10
N THR A 168 16.12 23.03 -49.04
CA THR A 168 15.75 23.18 -50.46
C THR A 168 15.12 21.91 -51.02
N PHE A 169 15.55 20.73 -50.53
CA PHE A 169 15.14 19.41 -51.04
C PHE A 169 15.17 19.31 -52.57
N ALA A 170 16.25 19.83 -53.15
CA ALA A 170 16.53 19.76 -54.59
C ALA A 170 17.08 18.39 -55.03
N ASN A 171 17.52 17.53 -54.10
CA ASN A 171 17.93 16.15 -54.36
C ASN A 171 16.75 15.21 -54.03
N PRO A 172 16.11 14.57 -55.04
CA PRO A 172 14.99 13.67 -54.83
C PRO A 172 15.34 12.46 -53.95
N GLU A 173 16.53 11.89 -54.10
CA GLU A 173 16.92 10.68 -53.35
C GLU A 173 16.95 10.92 -51.83
N LEU A 174 17.53 12.06 -51.42
CA LEU A 174 17.59 12.46 -50.02
C LEU A 174 16.20 12.75 -49.45
N TYR A 175 15.36 13.39 -50.25
CA TYR A 175 14.02 13.79 -49.88
C TYR A 175 13.09 12.57 -49.71
N GLU A 176 13.13 11.64 -50.66
CA GLU A 176 12.41 10.36 -50.60
C GLU A 176 12.87 9.49 -49.42
N ALA A 177 14.18 9.41 -49.17
CA ALA A 177 14.71 8.65 -48.03
C ALA A 177 14.19 9.17 -46.68
N ILE A 178 14.00 10.48 -46.52
CA ILE A 178 13.41 11.07 -45.31
C ILE A 178 11.94 10.69 -45.19
N ILE A 179 11.18 10.76 -46.29
CA ILE A 179 9.76 10.37 -46.33
C ILE A 179 9.60 8.90 -45.98
N ASP A 180 10.41 8.01 -46.57
CA ASP A 180 10.40 6.58 -46.29
C ASP A 180 10.71 6.30 -44.82
N ARG A 181 11.72 6.98 -44.26
CA ARG A 181 12.11 6.79 -42.88
C ARG A 181 11.01 7.25 -41.91
N ALA A 182 10.42 8.41 -42.17
CA ALA A 182 9.32 8.96 -41.38
C ALA A 182 8.07 8.06 -41.48
N ALA A 183 7.70 7.62 -42.68
CA ALA A 183 6.55 6.74 -42.90
C ALA A 183 6.74 5.37 -42.25
N ALA A 184 7.95 4.80 -42.31
CA ALA A 184 8.29 3.55 -41.64
C ALA A 184 8.21 3.67 -40.10
N ALA A 185 8.48 4.86 -39.56
CA ALA A 185 8.35 5.19 -38.14
C ALA A 185 6.95 5.66 -37.72
N GLY A 186 5.95 5.58 -38.61
CA GLY A 186 4.55 5.90 -38.33
C GLY A 186 4.21 7.39 -38.34
N TYR A 187 5.04 8.25 -38.94
CA TYR A 187 4.75 9.68 -39.02
C TYR A 187 3.63 9.99 -40.02
N GLU A 188 2.75 10.88 -39.60
CA GLU A 188 1.93 11.68 -40.48
C GLU A 188 2.79 12.80 -41.10
N ILE A 189 2.84 12.87 -42.43
CA ILE A 189 3.76 13.75 -43.14
C ILE A 189 2.97 14.80 -43.91
N ALA A 190 3.24 16.07 -43.65
CA ALA A 190 2.78 17.18 -44.46
C ALA A 190 3.93 17.81 -45.24
N ILE A 191 3.67 18.22 -46.48
CA ILE A 191 4.60 18.99 -47.31
C ILE A 191 4.07 20.41 -47.46
N VAL A 192 4.93 21.41 -47.30
CA VAL A 192 4.68 22.80 -47.72
C VAL A 192 5.63 23.14 -48.86
N ASP A 193 5.09 23.21 -50.08
CA ASP A 193 5.88 23.44 -51.30
C ASP A 193 5.88 24.91 -51.75
N PHE A 194 7.06 25.52 -51.70
CA PHE A 194 7.32 26.88 -52.17
C PHE A 194 7.90 26.98 -53.58
N TYR A 195 8.15 25.86 -54.29
CA TYR A 195 8.68 25.91 -55.66
C TYR A 195 7.70 26.52 -56.68
N GLY A 196 6.42 26.66 -56.33
CA GLY A 196 5.42 27.36 -57.15
C GLY A 196 5.52 28.90 -57.14
N MET A 197 6.45 29.49 -56.37
CA MET A 197 6.62 30.94 -56.30
C MET A 197 7.23 31.55 -57.57
N ASN A 198 6.82 32.78 -57.90
CA ASN A 198 7.38 33.55 -59.00
C ASN A 198 8.87 33.90 -58.79
N GLU A 199 9.70 33.73 -59.82
CA GLU A 199 11.16 33.95 -59.80
C GLU A 199 11.55 35.39 -59.42
N ASP A 200 10.87 36.41 -59.99
CA ASP A 200 11.15 37.82 -59.70
C ASP A 200 10.90 38.14 -58.22
N THR A 201 9.85 37.54 -57.63
CA THR A 201 9.57 37.66 -56.20
C THR A 201 10.71 37.07 -55.35
N LEU A 202 11.28 35.94 -55.75
CA LEU A 202 12.39 35.30 -55.03
C LEU A 202 13.65 36.16 -55.08
N PHE A 203 14.00 36.74 -56.23
CA PHE A 203 15.16 37.63 -56.35
C PHE A 203 14.97 38.93 -55.59
N ALA A 204 13.79 39.54 -55.68
CA ALA A 204 13.46 40.74 -54.89
C ALA A 204 13.62 40.46 -53.39
N ARG A 205 13.09 39.34 -52.90
CA ARG A 205 13.25 38.93 -51.50
C ARG A 205 14.71 38.66 -51.12
N ASN A 206 15.49 38.02 -51.99
CA ASN A 206 16.90 37.76 -51.74
C ASN A 206 17.72 39.05 -51.62
N ALA A 207 17.40 40.08 -52.44
CA ALA A 207 18.06 41.38 -52.38
C ALA A 207 17.81 42.12 -51.04
N LEU A 208 16.66 41.88 -50.40
CA LEU A 208 16.28 42.46 -49.11
C LEU A 208 16.94 41.75 -47.91
N ARG A 209 17.55 40.58 -48.09
CA ARG A 209 18.23 39.85 -47.00
C ARG A 209 19.51 40.58 -46.58
N ASP A 210 19.97 40.29 -45.37
CA ASP A 210 21.28 40.73 -44.91
C ASP A 210 22.39 40.22 -45.83
N ALA A 211 23.44 41.03 -46.03
CA ALA A 211 24.48 40.75 -47.02
C ALA A 211 25.12 39.36 -46.89
N HIS A 212 25.25 38.84 -45.66
CA HIS A 212 25.83 37.53 -45.36
C HIS A 212 24.88 36.35 -45.62
N GLU A 213 23.57 36.60 -45.73
CA GLU A 213 22.55 35.58 -46.03
C GLU A 213 22.14 35.55 -47.52
N ARG A 214 22.58 36.55 -48.31
CA ARG A 214 22.26 36.63 -49.74
C ARG A 214 22.90 35.48 -50.48
N VAL A 215 22.11 34.82 -51.31
CA VAL A 215 22.58 33.67 -52.12
C VAL A 215 22.78 34.13 -53.57
N PRO A 216 23.84 33.70 -54.28
CA PRO A 216 24.02 34.06 -55.68
C PRO A 216 22.84 33.61 -56.55
N GLU A 217 22.35 34.48 -57.45
CA GLU A 217 21.22 34.19 -58.34
C GLU A 217 21.42 32.91 -59.16
N LYS A 218 22.65 32.64 -59.61
CA LYS A 218 23.00 31.39 -60.32
C LYS A 218 22.66 30.14 -59.48
N SER A 219 22.86 30.19 -58.16
CA SER A 219 22.51 29.08 -57.26
C SER A 219 20.99 28.95 -57.13
N MET A 220 20.27 30.07 -57.03
CA MET A 220 18.80 30.08 -56.98
C MET A 220 18.17 29.53 -58.26
N ARG A 221 18.64 29.99 -59.44
CA ARG A 221 18.20 29.45 -60.75
C ARG A 221 18.49 27.96 -60.88
N ARG A 222 19.65 27.50 -60.40
CA ARG A 222 19.97 26.06 -60.35
C ARG A 222 18.98 25.30 -59.48
N MET A 223 18.58 25.83 -58.33
CA MET A 223 17.59 25.18 -57.45
C MET A 223 16.19 25.14 -58.10
N LEU A 224 15.76 26.24 -58.73
CA LEU A 224 14.51 26.27 -59.48
C LEU A 224 14.51 25.25 -60.63
N ALA A 225 15.62 25.14 -61.37
CA ALA A 225 15.77 24.17 -62.45
C ALA A 225 15.79 22.70 -61.97
N SER A 226 16.20 22.45 -60.73
CA SER A 226 16.15 21.11 -60.10
C SER A 226 14.78 20.77 -59.50
N TYR A 227 13.76 21.62 -59.65
CA TYR A 227 12.44 21.34 -59.12
C TYR A 227 11.83 20.08 -59.76
N GLN A 228 11.42 19.16 -58.92
CA GLN A 228 10.55 18.05 -59.28
C GLN A 228 9.32 18.07 -58.37
N PRO A 229 8.09 18.16 -58.94
CA PRO A 229 6.88 18.12 -58.14
C PRO A 229 6.75 16.75 -57.46
N HIS A 230 6.35 16.76 -56.20
CA HIS A 230 6.03 15.52 -55.50
C HIS A 230 4.71 14.95 -56.04
N PRO A 231 4.56 13.62 -56.19
CA PRO A 231 3.30 13.01 -56.58
C PRO A 231 2.15 13.41 -55.65
N LYS A 232 1.00 13.78 -56.22
CA LYS A 232 -0.19 14.15 -55.43
C LYS A 232 -0.85 12.96 -54.74
N ASP A 233 -0.68 11.76 -55.30
CA ASP A 233 -1.35 10.52 -54.86
C ASP A 233 -0.44 9.62 -54.00
N ASP A 234 0.56 10.21 -53.35
CA ASP A 234 1.44 9.45 -52.46
C ASP A 234 0.76 9.18 -51.11
N ALA A 235 0.44 7.92 -50.86
CA ALA A 235 -0.22 7.46 -49.64
C ALA A 235 0.62 7.69 -48.35
N ARG A 236 1.91 8.02 -48.45
CA ARG A 236 2.77 8.36 -47.31
C ARG A 236 2.49 9.77 -46.79
N ILE A 237 2.03 10.67 -47.66
CA ILE A 237 1.77 12.09 -47.38
C ILE A 237 0.30 12.27 -47.01
N SER A 238 0.02 12.90 -45.86
CA SER A 238 -1.36 13.16 -45.43
C SER A 238 -1.87 14.52 -45.89
N ALA A 239 -0.98 15.50 -46.06
CA ALA A 239 -1.35 16.85 -46.48
C ALA A 239 -0.27 17.48 -47.38
N HIS A 240 -0.71 18.16 -48.43
CA HIS A 240 0.18 18.89 -49.34
C HIS A 240 -0.26 20.34 -49.48
N PHE A 241 0.41 21.23 -48.76
CA PHE A 241 0.24 22.67 -48.82
C PHE A 241 1.17 23.29 -49.86
N THR A 242 0.78 24.45 -50.36
CA THR A 242 1.58 25.29 -51.27
C THR A 242 1.72 26.68 -50.68
N HIS A 243 2.60 27.50 -51.25
CA HIS A 243 2.76 28.91 -50.87
C HIS A 243 1.46 29.77 -50.92
N CYS A 244 0.38 29.27 -51.51
CA CYS A 244 -0.93 29.94 -51.54
C CYS A 244 -1.82 29.61 -50.34
N HIS A 245 -1.49 28.58 -49.55
CA HIS A 245 -2.27 28.20 -48.38
C HIS A 245 -1.96 29.13 -47.21
N SER A 246 -2.96 29.31 -46.35
CA SER A 246 -2.86 30.13 -45.14
C SER A 246 -2.07 29.42 -44.05
N MET A 247 -1.50 30.20 -43.12
CA MET A 247 -0.83 29.63 -41.94
C MET A 247 -1.82 28.86 -41.06
N ASP A 248 -3.07 29.31 -40.98
CA ASP A 248 -4.12 28.68 -40.16
C ASP A 248 -4.42 27.25 -40.62
N GLU A 249 -4.36 26.97 -41.92
CA GLU A 249 -4.53 25.61 -42.47
C GLU A 249 -3.40 24.67 -42.01
N VAL A 250 -2.15 25.15 -42.07
CA VAL A 250 -1.00 24.37 -41.60
C VAL A 250 -1.07 24.20 -40.07
N GLN A 251 -1.44 25.24 -39.33
CA GLN A 251 -1.56 25.18 -37.88
C GLN A 251 -2.68 24.23 -37.43
N LYS A 252 -3.80 24.20 -38.15
CA LYS A 252 -4.88 23.23 -37.93
C LYS A 252 -4.40 21.80 -38.11
N TRP A 253 -3.58 21.55 -39.13
CA TRP A 253 -2.99 20.23 -39.36
C TRP A 253 -2.01 19.84 -38.24
N ILE A 254 -1.25 20.77 -37.68
CA ILE A 254 -0.29 20.48 -36.60
C ILE A 254 -1.00 20.07 -35.31
N ARG A 255 -2.11 20.72 -34.95
CA ARG A 255 -2.80 20.52 -33.67
C ARG A 255 -3.21 19.05 -33.44
N ALA A 256 -3.21 18.65 -32.18
CA ALA A 256 -3.70 17.35 -31.76
C ALA A 256 -5.21 17.24 -32.02
N GLU A 257 -5.64 16.09 -32.52
CA GLU A 257 -7.06 15.80 -32.71
C GLU A 257 -7.72 15.49 -31.37
N VAL A 258 -8.96 15.95 -31.19
CA VAL A 258 -9.80 15.63 -30.03
C VAL A 258 -10.97 14.79 -30.52
N VAL A 259 -10.98 13.51 -30.15
CA VAL A 259 -12.02 12.58 -30.58
C VAL A 259 -13.26 12.74 -29.71
N ASN A 260 -14.45 12.88 -30.31
CA ASN A 260 -15.69 12.89 -29.55
C ASN A 260 -16.22 11.46 -29.37
N LEU A 261 -16.37 11.01 -28.13
CA LEU A 261 -16.87 9.68 -27.77
C LEU A 261 -18.27 9.70 -27.13
N ASP A 262 -19.06 10.75 -27.36
CA ASP A 262 -20.43 10.92 -26.82
C ASP A 262 -21.42 9.84 -27.28
N GLU A 263 -21.13 9.13 -28.37
CA GLU A 263 -21.95 8.02 -28.85
C GLU A 263 -21.82 6.75 -27.98
N TYR A 264 -20.70 6.60 -27.26
CA TYR A 264 -20.42 5.43 -26.45
C TYR A 264 -21.03 5.57 -25.06
N GLU A 265 -21.82 4.58 -24.65
CA GLU A 265 -22.40 4.56 -23.30
C GLU A 265 -21.30 4.40 -22.23
N ARG A 266 -20.24 3.68 -22.59
CA ARG A 266 -19.16 3.28 -21.70
C ARG A 266 -17.81 3.37 -22.40
N ILE A 267 -16.85 3.95 -21.69
CA ILE A 267 -15.43 3.98 -22.08
C ILE A 267 -14.64 3.28 -20.99
N VAL A 268 -13.97 2.18 -21.33
CA VAL A 268 -13.18 1.37 -20.40
C VAL A 268 -11.71 1.65 -20.64
N HIS A 269 -11.01 2.11 -19.60
CA HIS A 269 -9.58 2.28 -19.59
C HIS A 269 -8.97 1.09 -18.85
N ILE A 270 -7.97 0.47 -19.44
CA ILE A 270 -7.33 -0.75 -18.94
C ILE A 270 -5.86 -0.42 -18.68
N GLY A 271 -5.42 -0.70 -17.45
CA GLY A 271 -4.03 -0.55 -17.02
C GLY A 271 -3.06 -1.48 -17.72
N ASP A 272 -1.79 -1.38 -17.32
CA ASP A 272 -0.73 -2.25 -17.79
C ASP A 272 -1.09 -3.73 -17.57
N LEU A 273 -0.98 -4.53 -18.63
CA LEU A 273 -1.22 -5.97 -18.55
C LEU A 273 0.05 -6.73 -18.19
N GLN A 274 1.20 -6.32 -18.75
CA GLN A 274 2.52 -6.90 -18.54
C GLN A 274 2.50 -8.43 -18.58
N GLY A 275 1.83 -9.02 -19.59
CA GLY A 275 1.71 -10.47 -19.72
C GLY A 275 0.89 -11.16 -18.63
N VAL A 276 -0.06 -10.46 -18.01
CA VAL A 276 -1.05 -11.01 -17.07
C VAL A 276 -2.38 -11.16 -17.78
N PHE A 277 -2.81 -12.41 -17.99
CA PHE A 277 -4.02 -12.72 -18.74
C PHE A 277 -5.18 -13.06 -17.81
N SER A 278 -5.00 -14.05 -16.92
CA SER A 278 -6.09 -14.60 -16.12
C SER A 278 -6.76 -13.56 -15.22
N ALA A 279 -5.99 -12.61 -14.67
CA ALA A 279 -6.56 -11.53 -13.86
C ALA A 279 -7.36 -10.53 -14.70
N ALA A 280 -6.88 -10.21 -15.91
CA ALA A 280 -7.51 -9.23 -16.79
C ALA A 280 -8.93 -9.64 -17.22
N PHE A 281 -9.28 -10.93 -17.19
CA PHE A 281 -10.59 -11.46 -17.57
C PHE A 281 -11.33 -12.16 -16.42
N CYS A 282 -10.94 -11.89 -15.16
CA CYS A 282 -11.62 -12.48 -14.01
C CYS A 282 -12.98 -11.80 -13.75
N LYS A 283 -13.77 -12.34 -12.81
CA LYS A 283 -15.12 -11.85 -12.51
C LYS A 283 -15.18 -10.40 -12.02
N SER A 284 -14.11 -9.89 -11.40
CA SER A 284 -14.03 -8.49 -10.97
C SER A 284 -13.54 -7.55 -12.07
N SER A 285 -13.19 -8.07 -13.25
CA SER A 285 -12.80 -7.27 -14.40
C SER A 285 -14.03 -6.75 -15.15
N PRO A 286 -14.01 -5.50 -15.64
CA PRO A 286 -14.98 -5.02 -16.62
C PRO A 286 -14.71 -5.51 -18.04
N LEU A 287 -13.62 -6.25 -18.27
CA LEU A 287 -13.19 -6.74 -19.56
C LEU A 287 -13.70 -8.17 -19.78
N ASP A 288 -14.54 -8.35 -20.80
CA ASP A 288 -14.93 -9.66 -21.30
C ASP A 288 -13.87 -10.16 -22.30
N TYR A 289 -13.75 -11.49 -22.45
CA TYR A 289 -12.86 -12.08 -23.46
C TYR A 289 -13.18 -11.54 -24.87
N GLN A 290 -14.48 -11.35 -25.17
CA GLN A 290 -14.94 -10.75 -26.42
C GLN A 290 -15.27 -9.28 -26.19
N LEU A 291 -14.58 -8.40 -26.93
CA LEU A 291 -14.84 -6.96 -26.87
C LEU A 291 -16.18 -6.62 -27.52
N ARG A 292 -16.91 -5.70 -26.90
CA ARG A 292 -18.23 -5.26 -27.36
C ARG A 292 -18.12 -4.07 -28.30
N ASP A 293 -18.92 -4.04 -29.36
CA ASP A 293 -18.88 -2.94 -30.33
C ASP A 293 -19.51 -1.63 -29.80
N ASP A 294 -20.34 -1.72 -28.75
CA ASP A 294 -21.01 -0.57 -28.10
C ASP A 294 -20.18 0.09 -26.99
N THR A 295 -18.97 -0.41 -26.76
CA THR A 295 -18.06 0.06 -25.71
C THR A 295 -16.75 0.49 -26.35
N PHE A 296 -16.23 1.63 -25.91
CA PHE A 296 -14.90 2.09 -26.33
C PHE A 296 -13.84 1.61 -25.33
N TYR A 297 -12.76 1.02 -25.81
CA TYR A 297 -11.69 0.47 -24.97
C TYR A 297 -10.38 1.21 -25.20
N ILE A 298 -9.70 1.58 -24.12
CA ILE A 298 -8.42 2.28 -24.16
C ILE A 298 -7.43 1.53 -23.27
N PHE A 299 -6.43 0.90 -23.88
CA PHE A 299 -5.33 0.25 -23.16
C PHE A 299 -4.20 1.26 -22.99
N VAL A 300 -3.67 1.40 -21.77
CA VAL A 300 -2.69 2.45 -21.46
C VAL A 300 -1.23 2.04 -21.71
N GLY A 301 -0.98 0.86 -22.27
CA GLY A 301 0.36 0.39 -22.66
C GLY A 301 0.77 -0.92 -22.00
N ASP A 302 2.06 -1.25 -22.17
CA ASP A 302 2.75 -2.40 -21.57
C ASP A 302 1.91 -3.68 -21.61
N ALA A 303 1.64 -4.17 -22.82
CA ALA A 303 0.86 -5.37 -23.07
C ALA A 303 1.57 -6.63 -22.51
N LEU A 304 2.87 -6.69 -22.70
CA LEU A 304 3.71 -7.87 -22.48
C LEU A 304 4.90 -7.53 -21.58
N ASP A 305 5.73 -8.54 -21.34
CA ASP A 305 6.95 -8.53 -20.55
C ASP A 305 6.73 -8.67 -19.04
N ARG A 306 7.67 -9.32 -18.33
CA ARG A 306 7.66 -9.64 -16.89
C ARG A 306 6.60 -10.64 -16.38
N GLY A 307 5.39 -10.65 -16.92
CA GLY A 307 4.34 -11.60 -16.55
C GLY A 307 4.62 -13.04 -16.99
N LEU A 308 3.73 -13.95 -16.59
CA LEU A 308 3.84 -15.39 -16.90
C LEU A 308 2.95 -15.87 -18.04
N GLU A 309 2.04 -15.03 -18.53
CA GLU A 309 0.98 -15.37 -19.49
C GLU A 309 1.07 -14.52 -20.78
N ASN A 310 2.28 -14.14 -21.20
CA ASN A 310 2.53 -13.27 -22.35
C ASN A 310 1.96 -13.82 -23.65
N GLY A 311 2.11 -15.13 -23.87
CA GLY A 311 1.55 -15.79 -25.06
C GLY A 311 0.03 -15.63 -25.13
N ALA A 312 -0.67 -15.85 -24.01
CA ALA A 312 -2.13 -15.74 -23.95
C ALA A 312 -2.61 -14.30 -24.18
N VAL A 313 -1.90 -13.31 -23.65
CA VAL A 313 -2.19 -11.90 -23.93
C VAL A 313 -2.01 -11.59 -25.41
N LEU A 314 -0.92 -12.04 -26.05
CA LEU A 314 -0.68 -11.78 -27.46
C LEU A 314 -1.73 -12.45 -28.37
N ASP A 315 -2.07 -13.72 -28.11
CA ASP A 315 -3.11 -14.42 -28.88
C ASP A 315 -4.44 -13.67 -28.81
N TRP A 316 -4.83 -13.23 -27.62
CA TRP A 316 -6.05 -12.43 -27.44
C TRP A 316 -5.98 -11.07 -28.15
N ILE A 317 -4.83 -10.38 -28.14
CA ILE A 317 -4.63 -9.15 -28.89
C ILE A 317 -4.85 -9.39 -30.39
N ILE A 318 -4.27 -10.46 -30.94
CA ILE A 318 -4.39 -10.80 -32.36
C ILE A 318 -5.86 -11.08 -32.73
N GLU A 319 -6.58 -11.83 -31.88
CA GLU A 319 -7.97 -12.20 -32.14
C GLU A 319 -8.98 -11.07 -31.92
N GLN A 320 -8.81 -10.28 -30.86
CA GLN A 320 -9.85 -9.37 -30.38
C GLN A 320 -9.51 -7.90 -30.60
N VAL A 321 -8.24 -7.53 -30.47
CA VAL A 321 -7.79 -6.12 -30.52
C VAL A 321 -7.46 -5.72 -31.94
N ASN A 322 -6.60 -6.46 -32.65
CA ASN A 322 -6.17 -6.11 -34.01
C ASN A 322 -7.31 -5.78 -34.99
N PRO A 323 -8.44 -6.52 -35.03
CA PRO A 323 -9.56 -6.19 -35.93
C PRO A 323 -10.33 -4.91 -35.58
N ARG A 324 -10.10 -4.35 -34.38
CA ARG A 324 -10.84 -3.24 -33.77
C ARG A 324 -9.98 -2.02 -33.46
N LEU A 325 -8.65 -2.13 -33.55
CA LEU A 325 -7.75 -0.97 -33.46
C LEU A 325 -8.25 0.11 -34.42
N GLY A 326 -8.34 1.33 -33.90
CA GLY A 326 -8.79 2.47 -34.68
C GLY A 326 -10.30 2.68 -34.79
N LYS A 327 -11.08 1.66 -34.40
CA LYS A 327 -12.54 1.73 -34.35
C LYS A 327 -12.99 2.08 -32.94
N ASN A 328 -13.32 1.07 -32.15
CA ASN A 328 -13.71 1.21 -30.75
C ASN A 328 -12.61 0.75 -29.78
N VAL A 329 -11.38 0.56 -30.27
CA VAL A 329 -10.22 0.21 -29.45
C VAL A 329 -9.05 1.11 -29.79
N VAL A 330 -8.44 1.68 -28.75
CA VAL A 330 -7.16 2.41 -28.81
C VAL A 330 -6.16 1.72 -27.89
N TRP A 331 -4.93 1.57 -28.35
CA TRP A 331 -3.83 1.06 -27.55
C TRP A 331 -2.73 2.12 -27.47
N ILE A 332 -2.41 2.57 -26.27
CA ILE A 332 -1.32 3.51 -26.04
C ILE A 332 0.01 2.76 -26.05
N GLU A 333 1.02 3.29 -26.74
CA GLU A 333 2.36 2.72 -26.75
C GLU A 333 2.98 2.82 -25.34
N GLY A 334 3.41 1.69 -24.78
CA GLY A 334 4.15 1.63 -23.53
C GLY A 334 5.65 1.51 -23.78
N ASN A 335 6.43 1.56 -22.70
CA ASN A 335 7.88 1.45 -22.84
C ASN A 335 8.40 0.02 -23.00
N HIS A 336 7.55 -1.00 -22.85
CA HIS A 336 7.91 -2.40 -23.08
C HIS A 336 7.69 -2.85 -24.54
N GLU A 337 6.79 -2.22 -25.29
CA GLU A 337 6.50 -2.55 -26.69
C GLU A 337 7.72 -2.46 -27.61
N ARG A 338 8.69 -1.59 -27.28
CA ARG A 338 9.96 -1.49 -27.99
C ARG A 338 10.70 -2.83 -28.10
N HIS A 339 10.60 -3.70 -27.11
CA HIS A 339 11.31 -4.99 -27.10
C HIS A 339 10.68 -5.96 -28.09
N LEU A 340 9.35 -5.90 -28.22
CA LEU A 340 8.60 -6.63 -29.23
C LEU A 340 8.92 -6.10 -30.64
N ALA A 341 9.02 -4.78 -30.80
CA ALA A 341 9.44 -4.17 -32.06
C ALA A 341 10.87 -4.56 -32.45
N ASP A 342 11.83 -4.49 -31.52
CA ASP A 342 13.21 -4.89 -31.74
C ASP A 342 13.32 -6.37 -32.15
N PHE A 343 12.57 -7.26 -31.49
CA PHE A 343 12.49 -8.68 -31.86
C PHE A 343 12.01 -8.88 -33.31
N ILE A 344 10.91 -8.20 -33.70
CA ILE A 344 10.31 -8.34 -35.02
C ILE A 344 11.17 -7.75 -36.14
N GLU A 345 11.96 -6.74 -35.82
CA GLU A 345 12.90 -6.11 -36.74
C GLU A 345 14.28 -6.78 -36.75
N GLY A 346 14.51 -7.78 -35.89
CA GLY A 346 15.80 -8.47 -35.78
C GLY A 346 16.91 -7.59 -35.21
N ARG A 347 16.55 -6.58 -34.41
CA ARG A 347 17.49 -5.74 -33.65
C ARG A 347 17.87 -6.40 -32.33
N ASP A 348 18.97 -5.95 -31.74
CA ASP A 348 19.41 -6.41 -30.43
C ASP A 348 18.39 -6.04 -29.34
N ILE A 349 17.89 -7.06 -28.63
CA ILE A 349 16.95 -6.88 -27.53
C ILE A 349 17.74 -6.51 -26.26
N VAL A 350 17.51 -5.31 -25.74
CA VAL A 350 18.23 -4.81 -24.55
C VAL A 350 17.69 -5.41 -23.24
N SER A 351 16.40 -5.78 -23.20
CA SER A 351 15.77 -6.36 -22.01
C SER A 351 16.08 -7.84 -21.90
N ARG A 352 16.88 -8.21 -20.89
CA ARG A 352 17.15 -9.62 -20.54
C ARG A 352 15.89 -10.37 -20.12
N GLU A 353 14.95 -9.68 -19.47
CA GLU A 353 13.66 -10.28 -19.10
C GLU A 353 12.90 -10.69 -20.35
N PHE A 354 12.84 -9.79 -21.33
CA PHE A 354 12.17 -10.04 -22.59
C PHE A 354 12.85 -11.19 -23.36
N GLU A 355 14.17 -11.11 -23.53
CA GLU A 355 14.96 -12.09 -24.26
C GLU A 355 14.90 -13.49 -23.65
N ASN A 356 15.09 -13.61 -22.33
CA ASN A 356 15.25 -14.91 -21.68
C ASN A 356 13.92 -15.57 -21.28
N ARG A 357 12.85 -14.79 -21.08
CA ARG A 357 11.61 -15.30 -20.49
C ARG A 357 10.37 -14.99 -21.33
N THR A 358 10.14 -13.72 -21.63
CA THR A 358 8.96 -13.28 -22.39
C THR A 358 8.93 -13.93 -23.77
N LEU A 359 10.05 -13.88 -24.49
CA LEU A 359 10.18 -14.48 -25.82
C LEU A 359 9.95 -16.00 -25.79
N TYR A 360 10.45 -16.70 -24.75
CA TYR A 360 10.23 -18.13 -24.61
C TYR A 360 8.74 -18.47 -24.47
N ASP A 361 7.97 -17.62 -23.79
CA ASP A 361 6.52 -17.81 -23.68
C ASP A 361 5.79 -17.48 -24.99
N LEU A 362 6.16 -16.38 -25.65
CA LEU A 362 5.58 -15.96 -26.93
C LEU A 362 5.79 -17.02 -28.03
N VAL A 363 6.99 -17.59 -28.15
CA VAL A 363 7.30 -18.58 -29.21
C VAL A 363 6.44 -19.84 -29.08
N LYS A 364 5.91 -20.17 -27.90
CA LYS A 364 4.99 -21.32 -27.74
C LYS A 364 3.67 -21.11 -28.48
N THR A 365 3.23 -19.87 -28.63
CA THR A 365 1.99 -19.50 -29.32
C THR A 365 2.14 -19.41 -30.83
N ASN A 366 3.38 -19.42 -31.33
CA ASN A 366 3.72 -19.36 -32.75
C ASN A 366 3.02 -18.22 -33.53
N PRO A 367 3.07 -16.97 -33.03
CA PRO A 367 2.38 -15.84 -33.63
C PRO A 367 3.01 -15.49 -34.99
N GLN A 368 2.21 -14.98 -35.92
CA GLN A 368 2.75 -14.48 -37.18
C GLN A 368 3.34 -13.08 -36.99
N ASN A 369 4.53 -12.84 -37.54
CA ASN A 369 5.15 -11.52 -37.48
C ASN A 369 4.27 -10.41 -38.10
N ALA A 370 3.40 -10.76 -39.05
CA ALA A 370 2.45 -9.82 -39.65
C ALA A 370 1.42 -9.30 -38.62
N ASP A 371 0.93 -10.17 -37.74
CA ASP A 371 -0.07 -9.80 -36.73
C ASP A 371 0.56 -8.93 -35.63
N ILE A 372 1.80 -9.23 -35.24
CA ILE A 372 2.55 -8.39 -34.30
C ILE A 372 2.85 -7.02 -34.91
N ARG A 373 3.24 -6.96 -36.20
CA ARG A 373 3.42 -5.69 -36.91
C ARG A 373 2.13 -4.89 -37.03
N ALA A 374 0.98 -5.56 -37.19
CA ALA A 374 -0.32 -4.91 -37.21
C ALA A 374 -0.64 -4.28 -35.86
N PHE A 375 -0.39 -4.99 -34.76
CA PHE A 375 -0.56 -4.48 -33.41
C PHE A 375 0.32 -3.26 -33.13
N LEU A 376 1.64 -3.39 -33.34
CA LEU A 376 2.61 -2.31 -33.12
C LEU A 376 2.30 -1.06 -33.97
N ALA A 377 1.84 -1.25 -35.20
CA ALA A 377 1.52 -0.13 -36.09
C ALA A 377 0.19 0.57 -35.75
N GLY A 378 -0.68 -0.06 -34.96
CA GLY A 378 -1.97 0.50 -34.53
C GLY A 378 -1.94 1.17 -33.16
N MET A 379 -0.75 1.28 -32.54
CA MET A 379 -0.57 1.99 -31.28
C MET A 379 -0.50 3.51 -31.47
N SER A 380 -0.80 4.25 -30.41
CA SER A 380 -0.71 5.71 -30.37
C SER A 380 0.10 6.17 -29.15
N GLU A 381 0.81 7.29 -29.22
CA GLU A 381 1.62 7.77 -28.08
C GLU A 381 0.74 8.32 -26.95
N TYR A 382 -0.42 8.85 -27.33
CA TYR A 382 -1.44 9.38 -26.44
C TYR A 382 -2.80 9.37 -27.14
N PHE A 383 -3.87 9.50 -26.37
CA PHE A 383 -5.22 9.64 -26.90
C PHE A 383 -5.98 10.74 -26.18
N LEU A 384 -6.51 11.70 -26.95
CA LEU A 384 -7.21 12.87 -26.44
C LEU A 384 -8.67 12.83 -26.89
N TYR A 385 -9.59 12.83 -25.94
CA TYR A 385 -11.01 12.72 -26.25
C TYR A 385 -11.91 13.61 -25.38
N THR A 386 -13.12 13.86 -25.87
CA THR A 386 -14.24 14.43 -25.10
C THR A 386 -15.33 13.39 -24.89
N HIS A 387 -15.88 13.35 -23.69
CA HIS A 387 -17.10 12.59 -23.41
C HIS A 387 -17.95 13.33 -22.35
N MET A 388 -19.18 13.68 -22.71
CA MET A 388 -20.13 14.47 -21.90
C MET A 388 -19.53 15.80 -21.42
N GLY A 389 -18.86 16.52 -22.33
CA GLY A 389 -18.25 17.83 -22.06
C GLY A 389 -16.98 17.80 -21.19
N GLN A 390 -16.47 16.62 -20.83
CA GLN A 390 -15.21 16.45 -20.11
C GLN A 390 -14.09 16.08 -21.09
N LEU A 391 -12.95 16.78 -20.98
CA LEU A 391 -11.71 16.50 -21.72
C LEU A 391 -10.86 15.48 -20.96
N VAL A 392 -10.37 14.47 -21.68
CA VAL A 392 -9.56 13.39 -21.10
C VAL A 392 -8.34 13.14 -21.97
N ILE A 393 -7.17 13.19 -21.36
CA ILE A 393 -5.91 12.75 -21.97
C ILE A 393 -5.53 11.38 -21.41
N VAL A 394 -5.15 10.46 -22.30
CA VAL A 394 -4.65 9.14 -21.93
C VAL A 394 -3.21 9.02 -22.44
N THR A 395 -2.29 8.66 -21.56
CA THR A 395 -0.86 8.44 -21.86
C THR A 395 -0.39 7.22 -21.08
N HIS A 396 0.79 6.68 -21.39
CA HIS A 396 1.30 5.55 -20.61
C HIS A 396 1.84 5.98 -19.23
N ALA A 397 2.60 7.08 -19.14
CA ALA A 397 3.28 7.48 -17.89
C ALA A 397 2.80 8.79 -17.26
N GLY A 398 1.70 9.36 -17.75
CA GLY A 398 1.15 10.61 -17.24
C GLY A 398 1.93 11.84 -17.68
N LEU A 399 1.27 12.99 -17.64
CA LEU A 399 1.86 14.30 -17.94
C LEU A 399 1.56 15.27 -16.79
N PRO A 400 2.45 16.21 -16.48
CA PRO A 400 2.21 17.21 -15.42
C PRO A 400 1.25 18.32 -15.86
N ALA A 401 0.99 18.45 -17.17
CA ALA A 401 0.07 19.41 -17.77
C ALA A 401 -0.20 19.03 -19.24
N VAL A 402 -1.28 19.56 -19.82
CA VAL A 402 -1.52 19.49 -21.28
C VAL A 402 -1.26 20.88 -21.88
N PRO A 403 -0.22 21.07 -22.69
CA PRO A 403 0.03 22.36 -23.34
C PRO A 403 -0.95 22.60 -24.49
N ASP A 404 -1.09 23.86 -24.90
CA ASP A 404 -1.98 24.29 -26.00
C ASP A 404 -1.77 23.50 -27.31
N ASN A 405 -0.52 23.09 -27.58
CA ASN A 405 -0.19 22.23 -28.70
C ASN A 405 0.51 20.96 -28.23
N LEU A 406 -0.30 19.99 -27.81
CA LEU A 406 0.17 18.69 -27.33
C LEU A 406 1.04 17.93 -28.34
N THR A 407 0.85 18.13 -29.65
CA THR A 407 1.64 17.48 -30.70
C THR A 407 3.12 17.87 -30.68
N LEU A 408 3.47 18.99 -30.05
CA LEU A 408 4.86 19.40 -29.86
C LEU A 408 5.55 18.70 -28.68
N VAL A 409 4.79 18.03 -27.81
CA VAL A 409 5.36 17.22 -26.73
C VAL A 409 5.93 15.94 -27.30
N PRO A 410 7.20 15.59 -27.03
CA PRO A 410 7.77 14.32 -27.47
C PRO A 410 6.95 13.13 -26.96
N GLY A 411 6.60 12.18 -27.83
CA GLY A 411 5.93 10.94 -27.42
C GLY A 411 6.72 10.15 -26.38
N TYR A 412 8.06 10.28 -26.39
CA TYR A 412 8.93 9.80 -25.33
C TYR A 412 8.48 10.23 -23.92
N GLN A 413 7.96 11.46 -23.74
CA GLN A 413 7.45 11.91 -22.44
C GLN A 413 6.09 11.29 -22.09
N ALA A 414 5.23 11.00 -23.08
CA ALA A 414 3.99 10.28 -22.83
C ALA A 414 4.26 8.82 -22.40
N MET A 415 5.32 8.21 -22.93
CA MET A 415 5.77 6.84 -22.59
C MET A 415 6.57 6.78 -21.29
N HIS A 416 7.50 7.70 -21.05
CA HIS A 416 8.42 7.60 -19.92
C HIS A 416 8.10 8.57 -18.79
N GLY A 417 7.18 9.51 -19.00
CA GLY A 417 6.75 10.58 -18.09
C GLY A 417 7.72 11.76 -18.04
N ALA A 418 7.25 12.92 -17.58
CA ALA A 418 8.08 14.10 -17.39
C ALA A 418 8.82 14.07 -16.03
N GLY A 419 10.06 14.57 -15.98
CA GLY A 419 10.86 14.59 -14.75
C GLY A 419 11.39 13.22 -14.31
N GLY A 420 12.10 13.20 -13.17
CA GLY A 420 12.65 11.96 -12.60
C GLY A 420 11.62 11.11 -11.85
N PHE A 421 11.98 9.88 -11.47
CA PHE A 421 11.11 8.93 -10.76
C PHE A 421 10.61 9.39 -9.37
N GLY A 422 11.02 10.57 -8.88
CA GLY A 422 10.54 11.17 -7.63
C GLY A 422 9.42 12.18 -7.83
N ALA A 423 9.13 12.58 -9.06
CA ALA A 423 8.04 13.51 -9.38
C ALA A 423 6.67 12.83 -9.15
N ASP A 424 5.72 13.60 -8.66
CA ASP A 424 4.35 13.15 -8.41
C ASP A 424 3.44 13.69 -9.52
N VAL A 425 3.44 12.99 -10.65
CA VAL A 425 2.72 13.41 -11.86
C VAL A 425 1.21 13.53 -11.63
N ASP A 426 0.67 12.79 -10.66
CA ASP A 426 -0.75 12.82 -10.31
C ASP A 426 -1.10 14.10 -9.55
N ALA A 427 -0.20 14.56 -8.67
CA ALA A 427 -0.33 15.82 -7.94
C ALA A 427 -0.09 17.04 -8.85
N ASP A 428 0.99 17.02 -9.65
CA ASP A 428 1.31 18.08 -10.63
C ASP A 428 0.14 18.24 -11.63
N PHE A 429 -0.37 17.10 -12.09
CA PHE A 429 -1.68 16.87 -12.73
C PHE A 429 -2.78 17.78 -12.21
N ALA A 430 -3.14 17.46 -10.97
CA ALA A 430 -4.28 18.05 -10.30
C ALA A 430 -4.11 19.55 -10.07
N GLU A 431 -2.91 20.00 -9.71
CA GLU A 431 -2.61 21.41 -9.50
C GLU A 431 -2.81 22.21 -10.80
N TRP A 432 -2.24 21.73 -11.91
CA TRP A 432 -2.43 22.37 -13.21
C TRP A 432 -3.91 22.34 -13.63
N ALA A 433 -4.56 21.18 -13.60
CA ALA A 433 -5.94 21.01 -14.07
C ALA A 433 -6.94 21.89 -13.29
N ALA A 434 -6.71 22.10 -11.98
CA ALA A 434 -7.53 22.99 -11.16
C ALA A 434 -7.52 24.45 -11.67
N THR A 435 -6.43 24.89 -12.32
CA THR A 435 -6.32 26.25 -12.90
C THR A 435 -7.02 26.40 -14.25
N GLN A 436 -7.30 25.30 -14.95
CA GLN A 436 -7.84 25.28 -16.31
C GLN A 436 -9.37 25.15 -16.38
N GLY A 437 -10.05 25.19 -15.23
CA GLY A 437 -11.46 24.83 -15.12
C GLY A 437 -11.68 23.32 -15.05
N ARG A 438 -12.79 22.88 -14.42
CA ARG A 438 -13.05 21.47 -14.02
C ARG A 438 -13.32 20.48 -15.18
N GLN A 439 -12.67 20.64 -16.33
CA GLN A 439 -12.89 19.86 -17.54
C GLN A 439 -11.82 18.78 -17.77
N TRP A 440 -10.57 18.97 -17.31
CA TRP A 440 -9.44 18.08 -17.63
C TRP A 440 -9.26 16.91 -16.69
N ARG A 441 -9.17 15.69 -17.23
CA ARG A 441 -8.72 14.50 -16.51
C ARG A 441 -7.58 13.82 -17.27
N GLN A 442 -6.69 13.12 -16.55
CA GLN A 442 -5.73 12.20 -17.14
C GLN A 442 -5.96 10.76 -16.68
N VAL A 443 -5.65 9.82 -17.56
CA VAL A 443 -5.55 8.39 -17.25
C VAL A 443 -4.20 7.88 -17.73
N HIS A 444 -3.48 7.14 -16.88
CA HIS A 444 -2.18 6.56 -17.25
C HIS A 444 -1.90 5.24 -16.53
N GLY A 445 -0.89 4.50 -17.01
CA GLY A 445 -0.60 3.12 -16.64
C GLY A 445 0.68 2.87 -15.85
N HIS A 446 1.57 3.87 -15.73
CA HIS A 446 2.90 3.73 -15.14
C HIS A 446 3.09 4.68 -13.94
N ARG A 447 4.26 4.60 -13.28
CA ARG A 447 4.78 5.57 -12.28
C ARG A 447 4.04 5.64 -10.94
N ASN A 448 3.44 4.55 -10.47
CA ASN A 448 2.79 4.51 -9.14
C ASN A 448 3.70 4.04 -7.98
N ARG A 449 4.80 4.76 -7.70
CA ARG A 449 5.73 4.33 -6.61
C ARG A 449 5.12 4.39 -5.21
N LYS A 450 4.13 5.25 -5.00
CA LYS A 450 3.40 5.41 -3.74
C LYS A 450 2.29 4.38 -3.55
N MET A 451 2.00 3.55 -4.57
CA MET A 451 0.93 2.56 -4.56
C MET A 451 -0.45 3.20 -4.28
N HIS A 452 -0.71 4.37 -4.86
CA HIS A 452 -2.02 5.01 -4.82
C HIS A 452 -3.09 4.09 -5.42
N PRO A 453 -4.36 4.22 -4.99
CA PRO A 453 -5.48 3.53 -5.63
C PRO A 453 -5.67 4.00 -7.08
N PRO A 454 -6.45 3.29 -7.92
CA PRO A 454 -6.64 3.64 -9.33
C PRO A 454 -7.12 5.07 -9.56
N ARG A 455 -7.94 5.61 -8.66
CA ARG A 455 -8.31 7.03 -8.62
C ARG A 455 -7.46 7.74 -7.57
N VAL A 456 -6.46 8.50 -8.00
CA VAL A 456 -5.55 9.20 -7.09
C VAL A 456 -6.21 10.47 -6.54
N ASN A 457 -6.89 11.22 -7.41
CA ASN A 457 -7.66 12.41 -7.05
C ASN A 457 -8.82 12.62 -8.07
N GLU A 458 -9.45 13.81 -8.10
CA GLU A 458 -10.56 14.06 -9.04
C GLU A 458 -10.12 14.28 -10.50
N TYR A 459 -8.83 14.55 -10.73
CA TYR A 459 -8.24 14.87 -12.04
C TYR A 459 -7.37 13.74 -12.62
N SER A 460 -6.81 12.87 -11.78
CA SER A 460 -5.83 11.85 -12.21
C SER A 460 -6.23 10.42 -11.83
N PHE A 461 -6.16 9.52 -12.81
CA PHE A 461 -6.33 8.08 -12.66
C PHE A 461 -5.02 7.36 -13.01
N ASN A 462 -4.50 6.57 -12.07
CA ASN A 462 -3.24 5.85 -12.21
C ASN A 462 -3.50 4.34 -12.13
N LEU A 463 -3.45 3.68 -13.28
CA LEU A 463 -3.79 2.28 -13.49
C LEU A 463 -2.58 1.34 -13.34
N GLU A 464 -1.43 1.83 -12.89
CA GLU A 464 -0.28 0.99 -12.48
C GLU A 464 -0.62 0.27 -11.16
N GLY A 465 -0.87 -1.04 -11.24
CA GLY A 465 -1.18 -1.88 -10.08
C GLY A 465 -0.12 -2.94 -9.78
N GLN A 466 0.98 -2.98 -10.53
CA GLN A 466 2.06 -3.97 -10.45
C GLN A 466 1.52 -5.41 -10.56
N ALA A 467 0.69 -5.64 -11.56
CA ALA A 467 0.01 -6.92 -11.80
C ALA A 467 1.00 -8.08 -11.92
N GLU A 468 2.16 -7.85 -12.54
CA GLU A 468 3.26 -8.80 -12.72
C GLU A 468 3.88 -9.28 -11.39
N PHE A 469 3.66 -8.55 -10.29
CA PHE A 469 4.12 -8.88 -8.93
C PHE A 469 2.99 -9.33 -8.00
N GLY A 470 1.89 -9.82 -8.58
CA GLY A 470 0.71 -10.25 -7.83
C GLY A 470 -0.12 -9.09 -7.28
N GLY A 471 0.07 -7.89 -7.82
CA GLY A 471 -0.80 -6.75 -7.59
C GLY A 471 -2.10 -6.89 -8.39
N HIS A 472 -2.52 -5.80 -9.03
CA HIS A 472 -3.81 -5.74 -9.70
C HIS A 472 -3.67 -5.26 -11.14
N VAL A 473 -4.43 -5.87 -12.05
CA VAL A 473 -4.83 -5.21 -13.30
C VAL A 473 -5.92 -4.21 -12.93
N ARG A 474 -5.75 -2.95 -13.32
CA ARG A 474 -6.62 -1.85 -12.88
C ARG A 474 -7.43 -1.29 -14.03
N PHE A 475 -8.61 -0.79 -13.70
CA PHE A 475 -9.54 -0.26 -14.68
C PHE A 475 -10.16 1.05 -14.21
N ALA A 476 -10.41 1.95 -15.16
CA ALA A 476 -11.26 3.12 -14.97
C ALA A 476 -12.35 3.14 -16.03
N VAL A 477 -13.60 3.20 -15.59
CA VAL A 477 -14.78 3.15 -16.45
C VAL A 477 -15.45 4.51 -16.41
N LYS A 478 -15.55 5.16 -17.56
CA LYS A 478 -16.29 6.41 -17.72
C LYS A 478 -17.64 6.13 -18.37
N THR A 479 -18.71 6.64 -17.75
CA THR A 479 -20.07 6.65 -18.30
C THR A 479 -20.61 8.09 -18.29
N ARG A 480 -21.86 8.26 -18.74
CA ARG A 480 -22.58 9.54 -18.60
C ARG A 480 -22.79 9.97 -17.14
N TYR A 481 -22.74 9.03 -16.20
CA TYR A 481 -22.98 9.29 -14.77
C TYR A 481 -21.71 9.59 -13.97
N GLY A 482 -20.53 9.37 -14.57
CA GLY A 482 -19.25 9.63 -13.92
C GLY A 482 -18.24 8.51 -14.13
N TRP A 483 -17.33 8.38 -13.16
CA TRP A 483 -16.21 7.46 -13.18
C TRP A 483 -16.33 6.39 -12.09
N GLU A 484 -16.04 5.15 -12.45
CA GLU A 484 -15.90 4.02 -11.54
C GLU A 484 -14.52 3.38 -11.74
N THR A 485 -13.90 2.87 -10.67
CA THR A 485 -12.62 2.18 -10.74
C THR A 485 -12.73 0.76 -10.21
N MET A 486 -12.03 -0.17 -10.85
CA MET A 486 -12.07 -1.59 -10.51
C MET A 486 -10.65 -2.15 -10.47
N GLU A 487 -10.44 -3.18 -9.65
CA GLU A 487 -9.16 -3.87 -9.52
C GLU A 487 -9.38 -5.39 -9.64
N ALA A 488 -8.54 -6.03 -10.43
CA ALA A 488 -8.52 -7.47 -10.62
C ALA A 488 -7.17 -8.01 -10.19
N ARG A 489 -7.16 -8.76 -9.08
CA ARG A 489 -5.90 -9.22 -8.50
C ARG A 489 -5.28 -10.37 -9.29
N ASN A 490 -3.98 -10.27 -9.52
CA ASN A 490 -3.23 -11.37 -10.09
C ASN A 490 -2.76 -12.37 -9.03
N THR A 491 -3.10 -13.64 -9.23
CA THR A 491 -2.62 -14.77 -8.40
C THR A 491 -1.58 -15.64 -9.12
N ILE A 492 -1.29 -15.34 -10.40
CA ILE A 492 -0.33 -16.07 -11.24
C ILE A 492 0.86 -15.15 -11.49
N PHE A 493 1.84 -15.21 -10.59
CA PHE A 493 3.04 -14.38 -10.64
C PHE A 493 4.23 -15.14 -10.07
N ARG A 494 5.44 -14.67 -10.35
CA ARG A 494 6.66 -15.24 -9.77
C ARG A 494 6.79 -14.86 -8.31
N SER A 495 7.03 -15.85 -7.47
CA SER A 495 7.30 -15.67 -6.05
C SER A 495 8.58 -14.85 -5.81
N PRO A 496 8.74 -14.21 -4.64
CA PRO A 496 9.98 -13.50 -4.29
C PRO A 496 11.22 -14.38 -4.37
N ARG A 497 11.08 -15.67 -4.06
CA ARG A 497 12.16 -16.65 -4.18
C ARG A 497 12.61 -16.83 -5.62
N GLU A 498 11.67 -17.02 -6.55
CA GLU A 498 11.99 -17.12 -7.98
C GLU A 498 12.67 -15.86 -8.49
N TRP A 499 12.20 -14.68 -8.07
CA TRP A 499 12.86 -13.42 -8.43
C TRP A 499 14.27 -13.29 -7.88
N ARG A 500 14.50 -13.71 -6.63
CA ARG A 500 15.84 -13.74 -6.02
C ARG A 500 16.79 -14.70 -6.74
N ASP A 501 16.29 -15.88 -7.12
CA ASP A 501 17.09 -16.89 -7.80
C ASP A 501 17.48 -16.40 -9.20
N ILE A 502 16.55 -15.74 -9.92
CA ILE A 502 16.83 -15.03 -11.17
C ILE A 502 17.83 -13.88 -10.97
N ASP A 503 17.66 -13.07 -9.92
CA ASP A 503 18.57 -11.96 -9.59
C ASP A 503 20.01 -12.45 -9.46
N ALA A 504 20.19 -13.56 -8.75
CA ALA A 504 21.48 -14.17 -8.51
C ALA A 504 22.07 -14.78 -9.79
N GLU A 505 21.28 -15.49 -10.60
CA GLU A 505 21.73 -16.09 -11.86
C GLU A 505 22.21 -15.03 -12.86
N GLU A 506 21.48 -13.92 -12.97
CA GLU A 506 21.79 -12.86 -13.94
C GLU A 506 22.76 -11.80 -13.42
N ASN A 507 23.21 -11.93 -12.17
CA ASN A 507 24.04 -10.94 -11.46
C ASN A 507 23.42 -9.52 -11.52
N ARG A 508 22.09 -9.43 -11.37
CA ARG A 508 21.35 -8.16 -11.33
C ARG A 508 21.10 -7.74 -9.89
N LYS A 509 20.86 -6.44 -9.70
CA LYS A 509 20.47 -5.94 -8.38
C LYS A 509 19.13 -6.56 -7.98
N PRO A 510 18.92 -6.90 -6.69
CA PRO A 510 17.67 -7.50 -6.24
C PRO A 510 16.47 -6.68 -6.68
N PHE A 511 15.52 -7.32 -7.34
CA PHE A 511 14.31 -6.70 -7.81
C PHE A 511 13.55 -6.04 -6.64
N SER A 512 13.43 -6.75 -5.52
CA SER A 512 12.75 -6.28 -4.32
C SER A 512 13.68 -5.54 -3.35
N ARG A 513 14.60 -4.68 -3.82
CA ARG A 513 15.62 -4.03 -2.95
C ARG A 513 15.08 -3.43 -1.65
N LYS A 514 13.79 -3.07 -1.62
CA LYS A 514 13.10 -2.55 -0.43
C LYS A 514 12.43 -3.64 0.44
N MET A 515 11.88 -4.71 -0.13
CA MET A 515 11.22 -5.77 0.64
C MET A 515 12.25 -6.81 1.10
N PRO A 516 12.41 -7.04 2.41
CA PRO A 516 13.41 -7.98 2.93
C PRO A 516 13.00 -9.43 2.66
N ILE A 517 13.92 -10.21 2.09
CA ILE A 517 13.72 -11.65 1.91
C ILE A 517 14.35 -12.39 3.10
N PRO A 518 13.55 -13.08 3.94
CA PRO A 518 14.06 -13.87 5.06
C PRO A 518 14.73 -15.17 4.61
N ALA A 519 15.55 -15.74 5.50
CA ALA A 519 16.20 -17.02 5.25
C ALA A 519 15.21 -18.19 5.13
N TRP A 520 14.07 -18.14 5.83
CA TRP A 520 13.06 -19.19 5.76
C TRP A 520 12.33 -19.31 4.42
N GLN A 521 12.52 -18.37 3.49
CA GLN A 521 11.96 -18.48 2.14
C GLN A 521 12.43 -19.72 1.38
N ASP A 522 13.60 -20.26 1.73
CA ASP A 522 14.07 -21.53 1.16
C ASP A 522 13.22 -22.73 1.61
N ARG A 523 12.52 -22.59 2.74
CA ARG A 523 11.64 -23.58 3.36
C ARG A 523 10.14 -23.28 3.21
N TYR A 524 9.75 -22.21 2.51
CA TYR A 524 8.36 -21.76 2.35
C TYR A 524 7.37 -22.88 1.99
N ALA A 525 7.75 -23.83 1.13
CA ALA A 525 6.87 -24.93 0.71
C ALA A 525 6.67 -26.02 1.77
N LYS A 526 7.57 -26.11 2.75
CA LYS A 526 7.54 -27.10 3.85
C LYS A 526 6.95 -26.51 5.12
N ASP A 527 7.33 -25.28 5.41
CA ASP A 527 6.86 -24.51 6.56
C ASP A 527 5.47 -23.91 6.21
N GLY A 528 4.73 -23.39 7.19
CA GLY A 528 3.37 -22.84 6.93
C GLY A 528 2.22 -23.66 7.47
N PHE A 529 2.45 -24.88 7.96
CA PHE A 529 1.39 -25.77 8.44
C PHE A 529 1.67 -26.27 9.85
N LEU A 530 0.61 -26.39 10.65
CA LEU A 530 0.68 -27.04 11.95
C LEU A 530 0.63 -28.57 11.78
N SER A 531 1.55 -29.28 12.43
CA SER A 531 1.55 -30.74 12.45
C SER A 531 0.26 -31.30 13.08
N ALA A 532 -0.10 -32.53 12.72
CA ALA A 532 -1.30 -33.16 13.26
C ALA A 532 -1.11 -33.44 14.76
N GLU A 533 0.13 -33.77 15.12
CA GLU A 533 0.61 -34.03 16.47
C GLU A 533 0.51 -32.77 17.33
N ALA A 534 0.97 -31.61 16.83
CA ALA A 534 0.85 -30.34 17.56
C ALA A 534 -0.61 -29.93 17.75
N LEU A 535 -1.45 -30.06 16.73
CA LEU A 535 -2.88 -29.75 16.86
C LEU A 535 -3.57 -30.65 17.89
N ALA A 536 -3.30 -31.96 17.86
CA ALA A 536 -3.82 -32.90 18.84
C ALA A 536 -3.32 -32.59 20.27
N ALA A 537 -2.07 -32.13 20.40
CA ALA A 537 -1.53 -31.70 21.69
C ALA A 537 -2.24 -30.44 22.23
N TYR A 538 -2.57 -29.46 21.37
CA TYR A 538 -3.36 -28.30 21.80
C TYR A 538 -4.79 -28.68 22.20
N ASP A 539 -5.45 -29.55 21.42
CA ASP A 539 -6.83 -29.98 21.65
C ASP A 539 -6.97 -30.77 22.98
N ALA A 540 -5.97 -31.61 23.29
CA ALA A 540 -5.95 -32.40 24.52
C ALA A 540 -5.55 -31.61 25.78
N HIS A 541 -5.08 -30.36 25.64
CA HIS A 541 -4.50 -29.61 26.75
C HIS A 541 -5.55 -28.85 27.57
N GLU A 542 -5.68 -29.18 28.86
CA GLU A 542 -6.72 -28.63 29.77
C GLU A 542 -6.75 -27.08 29.82
N HIS A 543 -5.59 -26.44 29.67
CA HIS A 543 -5.47 -24.98 29.74
C HIS A 543 -5.42 -24.27 28.38
N VAL A 544 -5.76 -24.95 27.27
CA VAL A 544 -5.84 -24.35 25.93
C VAL A 544 -7.29 -24.38 25.44
N ASN A 545 -7.69 -23.35 24.69
CA ASN A 545 -8.98 -23.29 24.02
C ASN A 545 -8.75 -23.13 22.52
N ILE A 546 -9.48 -23.91 21.74
CA ILE A 546 -9.60 -23.75 20.29
C ILE A 546 -10.98 -23.17 20.00
N ARG A 547 -11.03 -22.06 19.25
CA ARG A 547 -12.28 -21.35 18.94
C ARG A 547 -12.34 -20.94 17.48
N THR A 548 -13.36 -21.38 16.78
CA THR A 548 -13.67 -20.94 15.42
C THR A 548 -14.11 -19.48 15.41
N GLN A 549 -13.62 -18.71 14.44
CA GLN A 549 -14.00 -17.30 14.26
C GLN A 549 -15.38 -17.18 13.59
N GLU A 550 -16.20 -16.23 14.06
CA GLU A 550 -17.56 -16.03 13.56
C GLU A 550 -17.56 -15.43 12.15
N SER A 551 -16.74 -14.40 11.92
CA SER A 551 -16.61 -13.77 10.59
C SER A 551 -15.91 -14.68 9.58
N ARG A 552 -15.10 -15.64 10.05
CA ARG A 552 -14.25 -16.52 9.23
C ARG A 552 -14.33 -17.97 9.71
N PRO A 553 -15.40 -18.72 9.38
CA PRO A 553 -15.62 -20.07 9.90
C PRO A 553 -14.57 -21.12 9.50
N HIS A 554 -13.69 -20.81 8.54
CA HIS A 554 -12.55 -21.64 8.18
C HIS A 554 -11.30 -21.39 9.04
N ILE A 555 -11.35 -20.43 9.97
CA ILE A 555 -10.21 -20.09 10.85
C ILE A 555 -10.54 -20.45 12.30
N ASP A 556 -9.65 -21.18 12.94
CA ASP A 556 -9.65 -21.42 14.38
C ASP A 556 -8.52 -20.64 15.06
N THR A 557 -8.82 -20.08 16.24
CA THR A 557 -7.82 -19.49 17.14
C THR A 557 -7.44 -20.48 18.22
N ILE A 558 -6.14 -20.68 18.42
CA ILE A 558 -5.57 -21.48 19.51
C ILE A 558 -5.02 -20.51 20.58
N ALA A 559 -5.65 -20.49 21.75
CA ALA A 559 -5.30 -19.57 22.83
C ALA A 559 -5.31 -20.24 24.20
N PHE A 560 -4.37 -19.86 25.08
CA PHE A 560 -4.40 -20.28 26.47
C PHE A 560 -5.67 -19.78 27.19
N GLY A 561 -6.20 -20.60 28.08
CA GLY A 561 -7.38 -20.31 28.87
C GLY A 561 -7.13 -19.37 30.04
N LYS A 562 -8.23 -18.87 30.63
CA LYS A 562 -8.17 -18.04 31.85
C LYS A 562 -7.53 -18.80 33.02
N SER A 563 -7.75 -20.12 33.11
CA SER A 563 -7.12 -21.00 34.11
C SER A 563 -5.60 -21.00 34.01
N ALA A 564 -5.03 -21.12 32.80
CA ALA A 564 -3.58 -20.98 32.59
C ALA A 564 -3.05 -19.63 33.09
N PHE A 565 -3.74 -18.55 32.74
CA PHE A 565 -3.28 -17.20 33.10
C PHE A 565 -3.33 -16.92 34.60
N TYR A 566 -4.48 -17.17 35.25
CA TYR A 566 -4.66 -16.87 36.67
C TYR A 566 -4.01 -17.91 37.58
N GLY A 567 -3.99 -19.18 37.17
CA GLY A 567 -3.33 -20.27 37.88
C GLY A 567 -1.82 -20.37 37.62
N GLN A 568 -1.29 -19.55 36.70
CA GLN A 568 0.11 -19.58 36.27
C GLN A 568 0.59 -20.94 35.75
N HIS A 569 -0.30 -21.70 35.10
CA HIS A 569 0.04 -22.98 34.47
C HIS A 569 0.70 -22.73 33.11
N TRP A 570 2.02 -22.55 33.14
CA TRP A 570 2.85 -22.26 31.97
C TRP A 570 3.82 -23.40 31.66
N ASP A 571 3.75 -23.90 30.42
CA ASP A 571 4.54 -24.99 29.85
C ASP A 571 4.78 -24.76 28.35
N GLY A 572 5.41 -25.74 27.68
CA GLY A 572 5.75 -25.65 26.26
C GLY A 572 4.55 -25.51 25.31
N ILE A 573 3.33 -25.88 25.73
CA ILE A 573 2.12 -25.81 24.92
C ILE A 573 1.39 -24.49 25.18
N THR A 574 1.11 -24.18 26.45
CA THR A 574 0.43 -22.94 26.86
C THR A 574 1.23 -21.68 26.51
N ASN A 575 2.57 -21.76 26.47
CA ASN A 575 3.41 -20.66 26.01
C ASN A 575 3.28 -20.41 24.51
N LYS A 576 3.10 -21.47 23.70
CA LYS A 576 2.91 -21.38 22.24
C LYS A 576 1.47 -21.03 21.84
N ALA A 577 0.48 -21.35 22.68
CA ALA A 577 -0.94 -21.04 22.48
C ALA A 577 -1.27 -19.54 22.73
N ARG A 578 -0.61 -18.63 22.02
CA ARG A 578 -0.77 -17.17 22.18
C ARG A 578 -0.74 -16.47 20.82
N GLY A 579 -1.91 -16.06 20.32
CA GLY A 579 -2.02 -15.40 19.01
C GLY A 579 -1.64 -16.32 17.87
N LEU A 580 -2.17 -17.56 17.89
CA LEU A 580 -2.00 -18.56 16.86
C LEU A 580 -3.36 -18.81 16.19
N PHE A 581 -3.42 -18.61 14.88
CA PHE A 581 -4.61 -18.78 14.06
C PHE A 581 -4.30 -19.76 12.95
N ILE A 582 -5.18 -20.74 12.73
CA ILE A 582 -5.00 -21.77 11.71
C ILE A 582 -6.24 -21.87 10.82
N ASP A 583 -6.02 -22.19 9.54
CA ASP A 583 -7.10 -22.65 8.66
C ASP A 583 -7.46 -24.08 9.07
N ASN A 584 -8.69 -24.28 9.53
CA ASN A 584 -9.15 -25.54 10.13
C ASN A 584 -9.36 -26.68 9.11
N ARG A 585 -9.24 -26.39 7.81
CA ARG A 585 -9.36 -27.38 6.73
C ARG A 585 -7.99 -27.89 6.29
N SER A 586 -7.02 -26.98 6.19
CA SER A 586 -5.68 -27.24 5.66
C SER A 586 -4.60 -27.36 6.74
N ARG A 587 -4.88 -26.92 7.97
CA ARG A 587 -3.92 -26.70 9.07
C ARG A 587 -2.86 -25.65 8.76
N ARG A 588 -3.07 -24.82 7.73
CA ARG A 588 -2.17 -23.72 7.43
C ARG A 588 -2.21 -22.71 8.57
N ILE A 589 -1.06 -22.25 9.02
CA ILE A 589 -0.95 -21.18 10.00
C ILE A 589 -1.29 -19.87 9.29
N VAL A 590 -2.44 -19.29 9.63
CA VAL A 590 -2.91 -18.01 9.07
C VAL A 590 -2.19 -16.86 9.76
N ALA A 591 -2.06 -16.89 11.08
CA ALA A 591 -1.31 -15.88 11.83
C ALA A 591 -0.60 -16.49 13.05
N ARG A 592 0.56 -15.93 13.39
CA ARG A 592 1.36 -16.34 14.55
C ARG A 592 1.99 -15.13 15.24
N SER A 593 1.83 -15.04 16.55
CA SER A 593 2.47 -14.04 17.40
C SER A 593 3.67 -14.65 18.16
N PHE A 594 4.38 -13.80 18.92
CA PHE A 594 5.28 -14.21 20.00
C PHE A 594 4.65 -15.24 20.94
N GLU A 595 5.49 -16.20 21.34
CA GLU A 595 5.26 -17.04 22.50
C GLU A 595 5.13 -16.19 23.78
N LYS A 596 4.53 -16.77 24.83
CA LYS A 596 4.40 -16.08 26.11
C LYS A 596 5.77 -15.88 26.77
N PHE A 597 6.14 -14.62 26.95
CA PHE A 597 7.28 -14.22 27.80
C PHE A 597 6.82 -13.48 29.08
N PHE A 598 7.70 -13.43 30.07
CA PHE A 598 7.39 -13.11 31.46
C PHE A 598 8.14 -11.86 31.95
N ASN A 599 7.65 -11.26 33.03
CA ASN A 599 8.37 -10.17 33.69
C ASN A 599 9.62 -10.72 34.39
N LEU A 600 10.63 -9.88 34.56
CA LEU A 600 11.81 -10.19 35.37
C LEU A 600 11.38 -10.61 36.79
N GLY A 601 11.85 -11.78 37.24
CA GLY A 601 11.52 -12.37 38.54
C GLY A 601 10.11 -12.96 38.66
N GLU A 602 9.36 -13.10 37.55
CA GLU A 602 8.04 -13.77 37.59
C GLU A 602 8.18 -15.30 37.64
N ARG A 603 9.28 -15.82 37.10
CA ARG A 603 9.60 -17.25 36.98
C ARG A 603 11.06 -17.50 37.33
N PRO A 604 11.44 -18.71 37.81
CA PRO A 604 12.83 -19.07 38.06
C PRO A 604 13.76 -18.78 36.87
N GLU A 605 13.31 -19.09 35.65
CA GLU A 605 14.03 -18.87 34.40
C GLU A 605 14.13 -17.40 33.95
N THR A 606 13.42 -16.50 34.65
CA THR A 606 13.46 -15.04 34.43
C THR A 606 14.02 -14.27 35.62
N GLU A 607 14.58 -14.97 36.61
CA GLU A 607 15.36 -14.33 37.65
C GLU A 607 16.61 -13.69 37.06
N LEU A 608 17.00 -12.52 37.58
CA LEU A 608 18.10 -11.75 37.02
C LEU A 608 19.42 -12.56 37.02
N ASP A 609 19.69 -13.27 38.11
CA ASP A 609 20.88 -14.11 38.23
C ASP A 609 20.83 -15.31 37.28
N PHE A 610 19.65 -15.89 37.05
CA PHE A 610 19.47 -16.96 36.07
C PHE A 610 19.75 -16.46 34.65
N ILE A 611 19.21 -15.30 34.29
CA ILE A 611 19.42 -14.67 32.98
C ILE A 611 20.93 -14.41 32.77
N CYS A 612 21.60 -13.77 33.73
CA CYS A 612 23.03 -13.50 33.63
C CYS A 612 23.88 -14.76 33.42
N ALA A 613 23.48 -15.89 34.01
CA ALA A 613 24.22 -17.14 33.92
C ALA A 613 23.87 -18.00 32.67
N ASN A 614 22.66 -17.88 32.11
CA ASN A 614 22.15 -18.83 31.12
C ASN A 614 21.72 -18.22 29.78
N TRP A 615 21.64 -16.90 29.67
CA TRP A 615 21.22 -16.21 28.45
C TRP A 615 22.42 -15.60 27.71
N SER A 616 22.23 -15.34 26.42
CA SER A 616 23.33 -14.99 25.52
C SER A 616 23.47 -13.47 25.32
N PHE A 617 24.66 -12.93 25.56
CA PHE A 617 25.02 -11.54 25.26
C PHE A 617 25.61 -11.39 23.84
N PRO A 618 25.55 -10.20 23.19
CA PRO A 618 24.90 -8.98 23.67
C PRO A 618 23.37 -9.05 23.60
N MET A 619 22.69 -8.42 24.55
CA MET A 619 21.22 -8.33 24.59
C MET A 619 20.73 -7.00 24.01
N ALA A 620 19.63 -7.01 23.27
CA ALA A 620 18.97 -5.82 22.77
C ALA A 620 17.87 -5.37 23.73
N MET A 621 17.89 -4.09 24.13
CA MET A 621 16.86 -3.48 24.97
C MET A 621 16.01 -2.52 24.13
N SER A 622 14.71 -2.78 24.07
CA SER A 622 13.73 -1.97 23.34
C SER A 622 12.70 -1.37 24.29
N LEU A 623 12.13 -0.21 23.91
CA LEU A 623 10.99 0.34 24.63
C LEU A 623 9.82 -0.63 24.57
N LYS A 624 9.13 -0.78 25.70
CA LYS A 624 7.85 -1.45 25.75
C LYS A 624 6.77 -0.40 25.57
N GLU A 625 6.26 -0.28 24.35
CA GLU A 625 5.07 0.53 24.07
C GLU A 625 3.86 0.04 24.88
N ASN A 626 2.92 0.95 25.13
CA ASN A 626 1.77 0.72 26.00
C ASN A 626 0.44 0.93 25.25
N GLY A 627 0.09 -0.08 24.45
CA GLY A 627 -1.23 -0.21 23.82
C GLY A 627 -1.68 -1.66 23.87
N TYR A 628 -2.24 -2.15 22.75
CA TYR A 628 -2.61 -3.55 22.60
C TYR A 628 -1.95 -4.20 21.38
N LEU A 629 -1.81 -5.53 21.44
CA LEU A 629 -1.20 -6.30 20.36
C LEU A 629 -2.17 -6.49 19.19
N GLY A 630 -1.79 -5.96 18.04
CA GLY A 630 -2.42 -6.21 16.73
C GLY A 630 -1.57 -7.16 15.87
N LEU A 631 -2.22 -8.01 15.10
CA LEU A 631 -1.60 -8.97 14.18
C LEU A 631 -2.18 -8.78 12.78
N ALA A 632 -1.32 -8.50 11.81
CA ALA A 632 -1.70 -8.46 10.40
C ALA A 632 -1.05 -9.63 9.66
N SER A 633 -1.84 -10.42 8.94
CA SER A 633 -1.36 -11.59 8.22
C SER A 633 -2.19 -11.89 6.97
N TRP A 634 -1.91 -13.01 6.30
CA TRP A 634 -2.54 -13.39 5.04
C TRP A 634 -3.50 -14.58 5.18
N ASP A 635 -4.77 -14.38 4.84
CA ASP A 635 -5.71 -15.49 4.65
C ASP A 635 -5.57 -16.03 3.23
N HIS A 636 -4.92 -17.19 3.10
CA HIS A 636 -4.72 -17.84 1.79
C HIS A 636 -6.00 -18.41 1.19
N SER A 637 -7.01 -18.73 2.01
CA SER A 637 -8.26 -19.34 1.55
C SER A 637 -9.18 -18.30 0.92
N LEU A 638 -9.21 -17.08 1.47
CA LEU A 638 -9.96 -15.95 0.89
C LEU A 638 -9.10 -15.01 0.02
N GLY A 639 -7.78 -15.10 0.14
CA GLY A 639 -6.86 -14.25 -0.61
C GLY A 639 -6.89 -12.80 -0.17
N GLU A 640 -6.91 -12.54 1.14
CA GLU A 640 -7.01 -11.18 1.69
C GLU A 640 -6.13 -10.95 2.93
N LEU A 641 -5.83 -9.67 3.18
CA LEU A 641 -5.16 -9.21 4.39
C LEU A 641 -6.15 -9.34 5.55
N VAL A 642 -5.69 -9.90 6.67
CA VAL A 642 -6.50 -10.05 7.87
C VAL A 642 -5.85 -9.36 9.05
N PHE A 643 -6.70 -8.74 9.88
CA PHE A 643 -6.32 -8.09 11.12
C PHE A 643 -6.91 -8.87 12.30
N SER A 644 -6.13 -9.02 13.37
CA SER A 644 -6.63 -9.61 14.60
C SER A 644 -6.01 -8.95 15.82
N SER A 645 -6.73 -9.02 16.93
CA SER A 645 -6.14 -8.82 18.24
C SER A 645 -5.39 -10.09 18.68
N LYS A 646 -4.83 -10.09 19.90
CA LYS A 646 -4.12 -11.25 20.47
C LYS A 646 -4.86 -12.60 20.35
N GLY A 647 -6.20 -12.63 20.33
CA GLY A 647 -6.94 -13.91 20.37
C GLY A 647 -8.30 -13.90 19.68
N SER A 648 -8.58 -12.90 18.84
CA SER A 648 -9.82 -12.85 18.06
C SER A 648 -9.67 -11.93 16.85
N MET A 649 -10.29 -12.32 15.75
CA MET A 649 -10.51 -11.52 14.54
C MET A 649 -11.87 -10.78 14.56
N ASP A 650 -12.74 -11.10 15.52
CA ASP A 650 -14.14 -10.67 15.54
C ASP A 650 -14.44 -9.60 16.60
N ASN A 651 -13.46 -9.23 17.44
CA ASN A 651 -13.67 -8.28 18.52
C ASN A 651 -13.43 -6.82 18.08
N ASP A 652 -13.94 -5.88 18.89
CA ASP A 652 -13.83 -4.44 18.62
C ASP A 652 -12.36 -3.99 18.46
N PHE A 653 -11.42 -4.62 19.17
CA PHE A 653 -9.99 -4.32 19.04
C PHE A 653 -9.40 -4.71 17.68
N ALA A 654 -9.87 -5.81 17.07
CA ALA A 654 -9.44 -6.21 15.72
C ALA A 654 -9.96 -5.21 14.68
N ALA A 655 -11.23 -4.80 14.78
CA ALA A 655 -11.83 -3.80 13.92
C ALA A 655 -11.16 -2.42 14.10
N LEU A 656 -10.89 -2.01 15.33
CA LEU A 656 -10.17 -0.77 15.63
C LEU A 656 -8.74 -0.80 15.06
N PHE A 657 -8.05 -1.95 15.15
CA PHE A 657 -6.72 -2.09 14.56
C PHE A 657 -6.76 -1.93 13.04
N GLU A 658 -7.69 -2.57 12.35
CA GLU A 658 -7.85 -2.40 10.89
C GLU A 658 -8.11 -0.94 10.50
N GLN A 659 -8.94 -0.22 11.28
CA GLN A 659 -9.22 1.19 11.04
C GLN A 659 -7.98 2.07 11.23
N ILE A 660 -7.26 1.89 12.35
CA ILE A 660 -6.03 2.65 12.65
C ILE A 660 -4.96 2.33 11.62
N ALA A 661 -4.73 1.05 11.30
CA ALA A 661 -3.77 0.65 10.28
C ALA A 661 -4.07 1.29 8.92
N THR A 662 -5.35 1.28 8.50
CA THR A 662 -5.78 1.90 7.26
C THR A 662 -5.53 3.40 7.23
N ARG A 663 -5.77 4.10 8.34
CA ARG A 663 -5.55 5.54 8.48
C ARG A 663 -4.06 5.90 8.51
N VAL A 664 -3.28 5.21 9.33
CA VAL A 664 -1.86 5.50 9.55
C VAL A 664 -1.02 5.12 8.33
N LEU A 665 -1.27 3.96 7.72
CA LEU A 665 -0.48 3.47 6.58
C LEU A 665 -0.96 4.02 5.23
N GLY A 666 -2.22 4.45 5.16
CA GLY A 666 -2.88 4.80 3.91
C GLY A 666 -2.98 3.62 2.92
N PRO A 667 -3.60 3.84 1.74
CA PRO A 667 -3.80 2.78 0.75
C PRO A 667 -2.49 2.12 0.30
N GLY A 668 -1.45 2.93 0.10
CA GLY A 668 -0.15 2.44 -0.37
C GLY A 668 0.59 1.61 0.67
N GLY A 669 0.57 2.00 1.95
CA GLY A 669 1.16 1.22 3.03
C GLY A 669 0.41 -0.08 3.30
N ILE A 670 -0.93 -0.06 3.20
CA ILE A 670 -1.77 -1.26 3.31
C ILE A 670 -1.45 -2.27 2.20
N GLU A 671 -1.36 -1.84 0.94
CA GLU A 671 -0.99 -2.73 -0.17
C GLU A 671 0.41 -3.33 0.03
N ARG A 672 1.38 -2.54 0.51
CA ARG A 672 2.73 -3.04 0.81
C ARG A 672 2.73 -4.02 1.99
N LEU A 673 1.95 -3.78 3.04
CA LEU A 673 1.76 -4.71 4.14
C LEU A 673 1.14 -6.02 3.64
N ALA A 674 0.07 -5.96 2.85
CA ALA A 674 -0.59 -7.11 2.25
C ALA A 674 0.37 -7.98 1.43
N ARG A 675 1.20 -7.36 0.58
CA ARG A 675 2.26 -8.06 -0.16
C ARG A 675 3.28 -8.70 0.76
N ALA A 676 3.76 -7.97 1.77
CA ALA A 676 4.76 -8.50 2.69
C ALA A 676 4.27 -9.74 3.45
N VAL A 677 3.07 -9.69 4.04
CA VAL A 677 2.54 -10.85 4.80
C VAL A 677 2.24 -12.05 3.88
N ARG A 678 1.73 -11.80 2.67
CA ARG A 678 1.48 -12.82 1.65
C ARG A 678 2.78 -13.50 1.20
N ASP A 679 3.74 -12.69 0.80
CA ASP A 679 4.93 -13.14 0.07
C ASP A 679 6.00 -13.70 1.02
N LEU A 680 6.06 -13.18 2.25
CA LEU A 680 7.08 -13.57 3.23
C LEU A 680 6.64 -14.74 4.14
N ASN A 681 5.38 -15.22 4.02
CA ASN A 681 4.75 -16.19 4.92
C ASN A 681 4.90 -15.80 6.39
N GLY A 682 4.49 -14.60 6.75
CA GLY A 682 4.63 -14.16 8.14
C GLY A 682 3.56 -13.19 8.57
N THR A 683 3.51 -13.03 9.89
CA THR A 683 2.60 -12.13 10.59
C THR A 683 3.37 -10.89 11.03
N ALA A 684 2.92 -9.72 10.58
CA ALA A 684 3.38 -8.46 11.13
C ALA A 684 2.66 -8.22 12.47
N THR A 685 3.45 -8.10 13.53
CA THR A 685 2.95 -7.84 14.89
C THR A 685 3.14 -6.37 15.22
N PHE A 686 2.11 -5.74 15.77
CA PHE A 686 2.09 -4.31 16.05
C PHE A 686 1.67 -4.04 17.49
N GLU A 687 2.21 -2.98 18.08
CA GLU A 687 1.54 -2.29 19.18
C GLU A 687 0.63 -1.23 18.57
N VAL A 688 -0.67 -1.36 18.84
CA VAL A 688 -1.70 -0.43 18.42
C VAL A 688 -1.98 0.51 19.57
N ILE A 689 -1.77 1.80 19.36
CA ILE A 689 -1.94 2.85 20.37
C ILE A 689 -3.12 3.72 19.93
N SER A 690 -4.18 3.73 20.73
CA SER A 690 -5.37 4.55 20.51
C SER A 690 -5.71 5.33 21.78
N PRO A 691 -5.20 6.57 21.95
CA PRO A 691 -5.38 7.31 23.20
C PRO A 691 -6.84 7.68 23.49
N THR A 692 -7.69 7.76 22.46
CA THR A 692 -9.11 8.11 22.59
C THR A 692 -10.02 6.92 22.89
N GLU A 693 -9.82 5.80 22.19
CA GLU A 693 -10.70 4.62 22.32
C GLU A 693 -10.19 3.62 23.37
N ASP A 694 -8.88 3.56 23.61
CA ASP A 694 -8.24 2.62 24.54
C ASP A 694 -7.13 3.30 25.37
N PRO A 695 -7.47 4.30 26.21
CA PRO A 695 -6.51 5.05 27.01
C PRO A 695 -5.76 4.15 27.99
N HIS A 696 -4.45 4.12 27.81
CA HIS A 696 -3.52 3.34 28.60
C HIS A 696 -2.82 4.19 29.68
N ILE A 697 -1.81 3.68 30.38
CA ILE A 697 -1.18 4.41 31.52
C ILE A 697 -0.16 5.43 31.02
N VAL A 698 0.55 5.07 29.94
CA VAL A 698 1.40 6.00 29.19
C VAL A 698 0.49 6.85 28.31
N GLU A 699 0.72 8.15 28.33
CA GLU A 699 -0.06 9.11 27.55
C GLU A 699 0.54 9.29 26.15
N TYR A 700 -0.33 9.37 25.16
CA TYR A 700 0.04 9.54 23.76
C TYR A 700 -0.86 10.61 23.13
N ASP A 701 -0.28 11.49 22.31
CA ASP A 701 -0.99 12.63 21.73
C ASP A 701 -1.88 12.25 20.53
N GLU A 702 -1.57 11.14 19.87
CA GLU A 702 -2.23 10.69 18.64
C GLU A 702 -2.22 9.17 18.54
N GLU A 703 -3.06 8.64 17.65
CA GLU A 703 -3.01 7.22 17.30
C GLU A 703 -1.67 6.87 16.66
N ARG A 704 -1.09 5.75 17.08
CA ARG A 704 0.17 5.25 16.53
C ARG A 704 0.10 3.76 16.25
N LEU A 705 0.88 3.35 15.27
CA LEU A 705 1.07 1.95 14.92
C LEU A 705 2.56 1.64 14.89
N VAL A 706 3.03 0.85 15.85
CA VAL A 706 4.46 0.51 15.98
C VAL A 706 4.66 -0.95 15.61
N LEU A 707 5.40 -1.21 14.52
CA LEU A 707 5.77 -2.56 14.12
C LEU A 707 6.71 -3.16 15.17
N LEU A 708 6.18 -4.14 15.90
CA LEU A 708 6.94 -4.87 16.92
C LEU A 708 7.88 -5.83 16.23
N ASP A 709 7.41 -6.80 15.47
CA ASP A 709 8.25 -7.81 14.78
C ASP A 709 7.48 -8.45 13.62
N PHE A 710 8.16 -9.25 12.81
CA PHE A 710 7.57 -10.04 11.74
C PHE A 710 7.87 -11.52 11.96
N VAL A 711 6.86 -12.25 12.39
CA VAL A 711 6.96 -13.64 12.86
C VAL A 711 6.66 -14.59 11.70
N HIS A 712 7.51 -15.59 11.49
CA HIS A 712 7.30 -16.63 10.49
C HIS A 712 6.05 -17.44 10.87
N ASN A 713 5.13 -17.64 9.91
CA ASN A 713 3.99 -18.54 10.07
C ASN A 713 4.46 -20.00 9.98
N ALA A 714 5.14 -20.49 11.01
CA ALA A 714 5.63 -21.86 11.13
C ALA A 714 5.32 -22.42 12.52
N GLU A 715 5.43 -23.74 12.70
CA GLU A 715 5.16 -24.39 13.99
C GLU A 715 6.21 -24.03 15.06
N GLU A 716 7.47 -23.95 14.66
CA GLU A 716 8.55 -23.45 15.50
C GLU A 716 8.69 -21.94 15.35
N PHE A 717 8.97 -21.27 16.48
CA PHE A 717 9.06 -19.83 16.52
C PHE A 717 10.34 -19.33 15.83
N GLU A 718 10.15 -18.47 14.83
CA GLU A 718 11.21 -17.81 14.08
C GLU A 718 10.68 -16.43 13.67
N LYS A 719 11.54 -15.41 13.62
CA LYS A 719 11.14 -14.03 13.30
C LYS A 719 12.23 -13.32 12.52
N LEU A 720 11.89 -12.19 11.88
CA LEU A 720 12.86 -11.40 11.13
C LEU A 720 13.96 -10.90 12.07
N ASP A 721 15.21 -10.95 11.61
CA ASP A 721 16.28 -10.23 12.30
C ASP A 721 16.00 -8.72 12.26
N TYR A 722 16.49 -8.01 13.28
CA TYR A 722 16.17 -6.59 13.46
C TYR A 722 16.52 -5.72 12.24
N LYS A 723 17.63 -6.02 11.54
CA LYS A 723 18.02 -5.25 10.34
C LYS A 723 17.01 -5.42 9.22
N ARG A 724 16.51 -6.64 8.99
CA ARG A 724 15.44 -6.91 8.04
C ARG A 724 14.10 -6.33 8.51
N LEU A 725 13.81 -6.34 9.81
CA LEU A 725 12.60 -5.70 10.34
C LEU A 725 12.57 -4.19 10.05
N VAL A 726 13.68 -3.48 10.24
CA VAL A 726 13.80 -2.05 9.90
C VAL A 726 13.61 -1.82 8.40
N GLN A 727 14.13 -2.73 7.55
CA GLN A 727 13.89 -2.68 6.11
C GLN A 727 12.40 -2.86 5.77
N LEU A 728 11.72 -3.79 6.45
CA LEU A 728 10.28 -4.02 6.29
C LEU A 728 9.48 -2.79 6.71
N ALA A 729 9.78 -2.22 7.87
CA ALA A 729 9.13 -1.03 8.39
C ALA A 729 9.24 0.15 7.39
N LYS A 730 10.44 0.35 6.82
CA LYS A 730 10.67 1.34 5.76
C LYS A 730 9.93 1.02 4.45
N TYR A 731 9.79 -0.27 4.11
CA TYR A 731 9.02 -0.68 2.94
C TYR A 731 7.54 -0.40 3.12
N ILE A 732 6.97 -0.68 4.30
CA ILE A 732 5.56 -0.44 4.60
C ILE A 732 5.29 1.06 4.86
N GLU A 733 6.30 1.81 5.29
CA GLU A 733 6.24 3.21 5.76
C GLU A 733 5.54 3.31 7.13
N VAL A 734 5.99 2.49 8.08
CA VAL A 734 5.47 2.45 9.46
C VAL A 734 6.60 2.59 10.48
N GLU A 735 6.27 3.12 11.67
CA GLU A 735 7.17 3.10 12.82
C GLU A 735 7.49 1.66 13.24
N HIS A 736 8.64 1.44 13.87
CA HIS A 736 9.04 0.13 14.38
C HIS A 736 9.60 0.26 15.78
N ARG A 737 9.69 -0.87 16.51
CA ARG A 737 10.33 -0.87 17.82
C ARG A 737 11.79 -0.41 17.72
N ASP A 738 12.19 0.51 18.58
CA ASP A 738 13.57 0.98 18.64
C ASP A 738 14.39 0.15 19.63
N ILE A 739 15.63 -0.17 19.26
CA ILE A 739 16.65 -0.65 20.21
C ILE A 739 17.28 0.58 20.85
N ILE A 740 16.97 0.82 22.12
CA ILE A 740 17.45 1.96 22.89
C ILE A 740 18.80 1.70 23.58
N ALA A 741 19.18 0.43 23.74
CA ALA A 741 20.51 0.05 24.18
C ALA A 741 20.89 -1.36 23.74
N THR A 742 22.18 -1.58 23.49
CA THR A 742 22.79 -2.90 23.41
C THR A 742 23.54 -3.17 24.71
N LEU A 743 23.22 -4.25 25.39
CA LEU A 743 23.77 -4.66 26.67
C LEU A 743 24.85 -5.71 26.42
N PRO A 744 26.15 -5.38 26.52
CA PRO A 744 27.22 -6.30 26.16
C PRO A 744 27.51 -7.37 27.22
N ASN A 745 27.05 -7.17 28.47
CA ASN A 745 27.36 -8.04 29.60
C ASN A 745 26.39 -7.85 30.77
N GLU A 746 26.55 -8.68 31.80
CA GLU A 746 25.78 -8.65 33.04
C GLU A 746 25.80 -7.29 33.74
N GLN A 747 26.96 -6.62 33.82
CA GLN A 747 27.07 -5.31 34.49
C GLN A 747 26.17 -4.27 33.83
N ALA A 748 26.13 -4.24 32.49
CA ALA A 748 25.26 -3.35 31.74
C ALA A 748 23.77 -3.68 31.97
N LEU A 749 23.40 -4.97 32.00
CA LEU A 749 22.03 -5.41 32.27
C LEU A 749 21.56 -4.95 33.66
N ARG A 750 22.32 -5.27 34.71
CA ARG A 750 21.98 -4.87 36.08
C ARG A 750 21.85 -3.35 36.22
N ALA A 751 22.76 -2.60 35.61
CA ALA A 751 22.73 -1.14 35.65
C ALA A 751 21.47 -0.55 34.99
N GLN A 752 21.01 -1.11 33.86
CA GLN A 752 19.79 -0.63 33.19
C GLN A 752 18.51 -1.00 33.96
N VAL A 753 18.45 -2.21 34.52
CA VAL A 753 17.34 -2.63 35.38
C VAL A 753 17.22 -1.73 36.61
N ALA A 754 18.34 -1.36 37.24
CA ALA A 754 18.34 -0.44 38.37
C ALA A 754 17.81 0.95 37.97
N LYS A 755 18.25 1.48 36.83
CA LYS A 755 17.79 2.79 36.31
C LYS A 755 16.27 2.84 36.10
N LEU A 756 15.64 1.75 35.65
CA LEU A 756 14.18 1.71 35.45
C LEU A 756 13.38 1.90 36.75
N ARG A 757 14.00 1.64 37.90
CA ARG A 757 13.36 1.75 39.22
C ARG A 757 13.79 2.97 40.01
N ASP A 758 14.85 3.64 39.59
CA ASP A 758 15.40 4.83 40.25
C ASP A 758 14.69 6.11 39.76
N PRO A 759 13.92 6.81 40.62
CA PRO A 759 13.20 8.04 40.26
C PRO A 759 14.11 9.18 39.78
N SER A 760 15.39 9.17 40.15
CA SER A 760 16.34 10.19 39.72
C SER A 760 16.83 9.98 38.29
N SER A 761 16.68 8.76 37.75
CA SER A 761 17.23 8.36 36.46
C SER A 761 16.48 9.01 35.29
N ALA A 762 17.21 9.28 34.21
CA ALA A 762 16.62 9.80 32.98
C ALA A 762 15.59 8.82 32.38
N LEU A 763 15.79 7.50 32.55
CA LEU A 763 14.90 6.49 31.97
C LEU A 763 13.56 6.41 32.71
N TYR A 764 13.57 6.60 34.03
CA TYR A 764 12.34 6.70 34.84
C TYR A 764 11.52 7.93 34.45
N LYS A 765 12.20 9.08 34.27
CA LYS A 765 11.60 10.36 33.90
C LYS A 765 11.00 10.42 32.49
N ARG A 766 11.20 9.37 31.66
CA ARG A 766 10.56 9.27 30.34
C ARG A 766 9.11 8.77 30.41
N GLU A 767 8.61 8.41 31.59
CA GLU A 767 7.21 7.99 31.79
C GLU A 767 6.79 6.81 30.90
N ILE A 768 7.71 5.86 30.70
CA ILE A 768 7.51 4.67 29.86
C ILE A 768 6.91 3.51 30.66
N GLU A 769 6.21 2.58 29.99
CA GLU A 769 5.77 1.34 30.66
C GLU A 769 6.96 0.52 31.15
N GLY A 770 8.01 0.45 30.32
CA GLY A 770 9.21 -0.31 30.63
C GLY A 770 9.98 -0.66 29.37
N VAL A 771 10.69 -1.78 29.43
CA VAL A 771 11.50 -2.29 28.33
C VAL A 771 11.25 -3.78 28.10
N VAL A 772 11.47 -4.22 26.87
CA VAL A 772 11.65 -5.62 26.51
C VAL A 772 13.13 -5.85 26.22
N ILE A 773 13.71 -6.88 26.83
CA ILE A 773 15.10 -7.27 26.63
C ILE A 773 15.10 -8.61 25.89
N GLU A 774 15.77 -8.63 24.75
CA GLU A 774 15.95 -9.79 23.89
C GLU A 774 17.41 -10.23 23.92
N ASP A 775 17.69 -11.50 24.17
CA ASP A 775 19.05 -12.05 24.13
C ASP A 775 19.48 -12.43 22.70
N ALA A 776 20.74 -12.82 22.52
CA ALA A 776 21.26 -13.18 21.19
C ALA A 776 20.63 -14.46 20.61
N ASP A 777 19.95 -15.28 21.43
CA ASP A 777 19.22 -16.47 21.02
C ASP A 777 17.71 -16.20 20.79
N GLY A 778 17.26 -14.95 20.97
CA GLY A 778 15.88 -14.53 20.72
C GLY A 778 14.92 -14.74 21.90
N ARG A 779 15.42 -14.96 23.12
CA ARG A 779 14.61 -15.08 24.34
C ARG A 779 14.24 -13.70 24.89
N HIS A 780 13.02 -13.53 25.38
CA HIS A 780 12.51 -12.24 25.86
C HIS A 780 12.23 -12.22 27.36
N VAL A 781 12.61 -11.11 28.01
CA VAL A 781 12.12 -10.73 29.34
C VAL A 781 11.63 -9.29 29.30
N LYS A 782 10.57 -8.98 30.05
CA LYS A 782 10.08 -7.59 30.19
C LYS A 782 10.36 -7.05 31.58
N VAL A 783 10.73 -5.78 31.64
CA VAL A 783 11.01 -5.06 32.89
C VAL A 783 10.17 -3.81 32.89
N LYS A 784 9.26 -3.69 33.86
CA LYS A 784 8.43 -2.49 34.03
C LYS A 784 9.20 -1.41 34.78
N SER A 785 8.91 -0.16 34.43
CA SER A 785 9.45 0.98 35.15
C SER A 785 8.77 1.12 36.51
N GLY A 786 9.48 1.68 37.49
CA GLY A 786 8.89 2.00 38.80
C GLY A 786 7.75 3.02 38.67
N TRP A 787 7.85 3.96 37.72
CA TRP A 787 6.81 4.93 37.41
C TRP A 787 5.52 4.25 36.94
N TYR A 788 5.63 3.27 36.04
CA TYR A 788 4.45 2.58 35.51
C TYR A 788 3.80 1.69 36.57
N ASP A 789 4.60 0.97 37.35
CA ASP A 789 4.06 0.12 38.43
C ASP A 789 3.33 0.94 39.49
N HIS A 790 3.81 2.16 39.79
CA HIS A 790 3.15 3.12 40.68
C HIS A 790 1.75 3.49 40.15
N TRP A 791 1.64 4.00 38.91
CA TRP A 791 0.35 4.39 38.34
C TRP A 791 -0.57 3.21 38.02
N LYS A 792 -0.01 2.04 37.72
CA LYS A 792 -0.79 0.80 37.59
C LYS A 792 -1.39 0.38 38.93
N HIS A 793 -0.69 0.59 40.04
CA HIS A 793 -1.25 0.34 41.36
C HIS A 793 -2.36 1.34 41.67
N ALA A 794 -2.14 2.63 41.40
CA ALA A 794 -3.15 3.67 41.54
C ALA A 794 -4.43 3.31 40.78
N ARG A 795 -4.33 2.94 39.49
CA ARG A 795 -5.48 2.52 38.68
C ARG A 795 -6.26 1.37 39.32
N ARG A 796 -5.58 0.33 39.80
CA ARG A 796 -6.24 -0.81 40.48
C ARG A 796 -6.97 -0.40 41.76
N LEU A 797 -6.45 0.58 42.51
CA LEU A 797 -7.12 1.10 43.70
C LEU A 797 -8.36 1.90 43.33
N VAL A 798 -8.28 2.75 42.30
CA VAL A 798 -9.44 3.48 41.76
C VAL A 798 -10.52 2.52 41.24
N GLU A 799 -10.14 1.48 40.48
CA GLU A 799 -11.08 0.46 39.99
C GLU A 799 -11.79 -0.27 41.14
N ARG A 800 -11.09 -0.56 42.25
CA ARG A 800 -11.69 -1.15 43.46
C ARG A 800 -12.60 -0.17 44.19
N LEU A 801 -12.18 1.09 44.31
CA LEU A 801 -12.99 2.15 44.91
C LEU A 801 -14.32 2.31 44.14
N ALA A 802 -14.24 2.35 42.80
CA ALA A 802 -15.41 2.42 41.93
C ALA A 802 -16.36 1.24 42.17
N LEU A 803 -15.82 0.02 42.30
CA LEU A 803 -16.62 -1.17 42.58
C LEU A 803 -17.31 -1.11 43.94
N GLN A 804 -16.61 -0.65 44.98
CA GLN A 804 -17.17 -0.49 46.34
C GLN A 804 -18.28 0.57 46.36
N ARG A 805 -18.03 1.74 45.76
CA ARG A 805 -19.04 2.81 45.61
C ARG A 805 -20.28 2.34 44.86
N ARG A 806 -20.12 1.65 43.73
CA ARG A 806 -21.25 1.10 42.93
C ARG A 806 -22.07 0.05 43.67
N ARG A 807 -21.48 -0.61 44.69
CA ARG A 807 -22.14 -1.64 45.50
C ARG A 807 -22.63 -1.13 46.85
N ASP A 808 -22.43 0.16 47.14
CA ASP A 808 -22.71 0.76 48.46
C ASP A 808 -22.01 -0.01 49.60
N GLU A 809 -20.79 -0.49 49.34
CA GLU A 809 -19.95 -1.20 50.30
C GLU A 809 -19.06 -0.20 51.08
N GLU A 810 -18.74 -0.51 52.34
CA GLU A 810 -17.78 0.26 53.12
C GLU A 810 -16.41 0.32 52.42
N ILE A 811 -15.86 1.53 52.25
CA ILE A 811 -14.57 1.73 51.59
C ILE A 811 -13.46 1.17 52.48
N ASN A 812 -12.86 0.07 52.04
CA ASN A 812 -11.75 -0.57 52.74
C ASN A 812 -10.62 -0.86 51.75
N LEU A 813 -9.78 0.16 51.54
CA LEU A 813 -8.64 0.11 50.64
C LEU A 813 -7.33 0.14 51.44
N ARG A 814 -6.46 -0.83 51.17
CA ARG A 814 -5.09 -0.80 51.68
C ARG A 814 -4.22 0.04 50.75
N THR A 815 -4.16 1.34 51.00
CA THR A 815 -3.38 2.29 50.20
C THR A 815 -1.91 2.33 50.67
N PRO A 816 -0.92 2.18 49.78
CA PRO A 816 0.49 2.40 50.09
C PRO A 816 0.79 3.88 50.37
N ALA A 817 1.78 4.16 51.22
CA ALA A 817 2.17 5.52 51.61
C ALA A 817 2.41 6.47 50.42
N GLU A 818 3.05 5.98 49.36
CA GLU A 818 3.33 6.73 48.13
C GLU A 818 2.08 7.12 47.31
N LEU A 819 0.92 6.51 47.57
CA LEU A 819 -0.35 6.77 46.88
C LEU A 819 -1.42 7.38 47.81
N GLU A 820 -1.09 7.65 49.08
CA GLU A 820 -2.06 8.15 50.05
C GLU A 820 -2.67 9.48 49.63
N ASP A 821 -1.85 10.45 49.23
CA ASP A 821 -2.33 11.77 48.82
C ASP A 821 -3.22 11.68 47.57
N PHE A 822 -2.84 10.86 46.58
CA PHE A 822 -3.63 10.65 45.36
C PHE A 822 -4.97 9.99 45.67
N MET A 823 -4.98 8.89 46.43
CA MET A 823 -6.23 8.18 46.74
C MET A 823 -7.15 9.01 47.64
N ALA A 824 -6.60 9.73 48.62
CA ALA A 824 -7.39 10.64 49.44
C ALA A 824 -7.98 11.80 48.62
N TRP A 825 -7.26 12.28 47.61
CA TRP A 825 -7.80 13.23 46.64
C TRP A 825 -8.96 12.62 45.84
N VAL A 826 -8.82 11.40 45.30
CA VAL A 826 -9.91 10.72 44.55
C VAL A 826 -11.14 10.46 45.44
N GLU A 827 -10.94 10.04 46.69
CA GLU A 827 -12.02 9.72 47.64
C GLU A 827 -12.90 10.93 47.98
N LYS A 828 -12.34 12.15 47.94
CA LYS A 828 -13.09 13.41 48.18
C LYS A 828 -13.94 13.87 46.99
N GLN A 829 -13.80 13.24 45.83
CA GLN A 829 -14.46 13.63 44.59
C GLN A 829 -15.74 12.84 44.37
N ALA A 830 -16.63 13.38 43.55
CA ALA A 830 -17.87 12.72 43.15
C ALA A 830 -17.62 11.37 42.47
N ASP A 831 -18.60 10.47 42.51
CA ASP A 831 -18.44 9.08 42.10
C ASP A 831 -18.02 8.93 40.63
N GLU A 832 -18.51 9.82 39.77
CA GLU A 832 -18.23 9.84 38.32
C GLU A 832 -16.75 10.06 38.01
N ILE A 833 -15.96 10.59 38.95
CA ILE A 833 -14.51 10.74 38.74
C ILE A 833 -13.86 9.38 38.49
N THR A 834 -14.37 8.32 39.10
CA THR A 834 -13.79 6.97 39.02
C THR A 834 -14.04 6.29 37.67
N ASP A 835 -14.90 6.88 36.83
CA ASP A 835 -15.12 6.46 35.45
C ASP A 835 -14.07 7.07 34.48
N LEU A 836 -13.28 8.06 34.93
CA LEU A 836 -12.23 8.66 34.11
C LEU A 836 -11.00 7.76 34.00
N PRO A 837 -10.32 7.76 32.83
CA PRO A 837 -9.04 7.08 32.68
C PRO A 837 -7.99 7.58 33.67
N ILE A 838 -7.07 6.69 34.08
CA ILE A 838 -6.02 7.02 35.06
C ILE A 838 -5.14 8.21 34.63
N ILE A 839 -4.92 8.40 33.33
CA ILE A 839 -4.15 9.53 32.79
C ILE A 839 -4.81 10.87 33.10
N GLU A 840 -6.13 10.95 33.00
CA GLU A 840 -6.90 12.15 33.31
C GLU A 840 -6.94 12.41 34.81
N LEU A 841 -7.06 11.35 35.62
CA LEU A 841 -6.97 11.46 37.08
C LEU A 841 -5.60 11.96 37.53
N ARG A 842 -4.52 11.40 36.97
CA ARG A 842 -3.14 11.84 37.22
C ARG A 842 -2.99 13.32 36.87
N ARG A 843 -3.42 13.71 35.67
CA ARG A 843 -3.33 15.10 35.20
C ARG A 843 -4.05 16.06 36.15
N ARG A 844 -5.31 15.77 36.50
CA ARG A 844 -6.09 16.60 37.43
C ARG A 844 -5.49 16.65 38.83
N PHE A 845 -4.96 15.54 39.34
CA PHE A 845 -4.28 15.51 40.63
C PHE A 845 -3.06 16.43 40.63
N LEU A 846 -2.21 16.34 39.60
CA LEU A 846 -1.00 17.16 39.46
C LEU A 846 -1.30 18.64 39.21
N GLU A 847 -2.45 18.95 38.59
CA GLU A 847 -2.94 20.32 38.39
C GLU A 847 -3.67 20.88 39.63
N THR A 848 -4.01 20.04 40.61
CA THR A 848 -4.70 20.49 41.82
C THR A 848 -3.70 21.24 42.71
N PRO A 849 -3.97 22.51 43.09
CA PRO A 849 -3.11 23.26 44.00
C PRO A 849 -2.86 22.52 45.31
N ASP A 850 -1.61 22.55 45.81
CA ASP A 850 -1.21 21.87 47.05
C ASP A 850 -2.12 22.20 48.24
N GLU A 851 -2.64 23.43 48.31
CA GLU A 851 -3.58 23.91 49.35
C GLU A 851 -4.90 23.12 49.37
N LEU A 852 -5.32 22.56 48.24
CA LEU A 852 -6.52 21.73 48.10
C LEU A 852 -6.22 20.23 48.23
N LEU A 853 -4.95 19.83 48.14
CA LEU A 853 -4.47 18.46 48.33
C LEU A 853 -4.25 18.11 49.80
N VAL A 854 -4.23 19.09 50.71
CA VAL A 854 -3.97 18.87 52.14
C VAL A 854 -5.03 17.95 52.73
N VAL A 855 -4.66 16.67 52.87
CA VAL A 855 -5.20 15.80 53.90
C VAL A 855 -4.54 16.27 55.18
N ASP A 856 -5.31 16.77 56.14
CA ASP A 856 -4.80 16.95 57.50
C ASP A 856 -4.39 15.58 58.02
N ARG A 857 -3.10 15.26 57.89
CA ARG A 857 -2.53 13.94 58.18
C ARG A 857 -2.67 13.59 59.65
N GLU A 858 -2.67 14.59 60.54
CA GLU A 858 -2.95 14.38 61.96
C GLU A 858 -4.41 14.03 62.20
N ALA A 859 -5.35 14.71 61.53
CA ALA A 859 -6.77 14.39 61.64
C ALA A 859 -7.11 12.99 61.09
N LEU A 860 -6.57 12.62 59.92
CA LEU A 860 -6.82 11.30 59.32
C LEU A 860 -6.21 10.16 60.15
N GLU A 861 -5.00 10.33 60.69
CA GLU A 861 -4.42 9.33 61.60
C GLU A 861 -5.17 9.25 62.93
N ALA A 862 -5.68 10.36 63.46
CA ALA A 862 -6.54 10.35 64.63
C ALA A 862 -7.84 9.58 64.37
N GLU A 863 -8.46 9.75 63.20
CA GLU A 863 -9.69 9.08 62.80
C GLU A 863 -9.48 7.58 62.54
N LYS A 864 -8.41 7.20 61.81
CA LYS A 864 -8.00 5.79 61.62
C LYS A 864 -7.69 5.11 62.95
N ARG A 865 -7.04 5.82 63.88
CA ARG A 865 -6.73 5.29 65.22
C ARG A 865 -8.00 5.10 66.04
N ALA A 866 -8.95 6.03 65.97
CA ALA A 866 -10.26 5.90 66.61
C ALA A 866 -11.05 4.71 66.04
N ALA A 867 -11.08 4.53 64.73
CA ALA A 867 -11.75 3.41 64.07
C ALA A 867 -11.13 2.04 64.42
N ARG A 868 -9.79 1.94 64.50
CA ARG A 868 -9.10 0.72 64.96
C ARG A 868 -9.44 0.36 66.40
N ILE A 869 -9.51 1.37 67.28
CA ILE A 869 -9.90 1.17 68.68
C ILE A 869 -11.35 0.70 68.76
N ALA A 870 -12.27 1.33 68.02
CA ALA A 870 -13.68 0.93 67.97
C ALA A 870 -13.87 -0.51 67.47
N SER A 871 -13.24 -0.88 66.35
CA SER A 871 -13.31 -2.25 65.80
C SER A 871 -12.70 -3.30 66.74
N SER A 872 -11.61 -2.97 67.44
CA SER A 872 -11.02 -3.86 68.45
C SER A 872 -11.95 -4.06 69.64
N GLN A 873 -12.58 -2.99 70.13
CA GLN A 873 -13.53 -3.05 71.24
C GLN A 873 -14.78 -3.85 70.87
N GLU A 874 -15.29 -3.72 69.64
CA GLU A 874 -16.46 -4.47 69.17
C GLU A 874 -16.18 -5.98 69.06
N LYS A 875 -14.99 -6.38 68.59
CA LYS A 875 -14.55 -7.78 68.59
C LYS A 875 -14.40 -8.34 70.00
N GLU A 876 -13.86 -7.55 70.92
CA GLU A 876 -13.76 -7.95 72.33
C GLU A 876 -15.14 -8.11 72.97
N ILE A 877 -16.07 -7.17 72.74
CA ILE A 877 -17.46 -7.29 73.20
C ILE A 877 -18.08 -8.57 72.65
N THR A 878 -17.95 -8.82 71.35
CA THR A 878 -18.54 -10.00 70.70
C THR A 878 -17.99 -11.30 71.29
N GLY A 879 -16.66 -11.43 71.40
CA GLY A 879 -16.03 -12.63 71.97
C GLY A 879 -16.33 -12.80 73.47
N PHE A 880 -16.38 -11.70 74.22
CA PHE A 880 -16.77 -11.72 75.63
C PHE A 880 -18.23 -12.15 75.80
N MET A 881 -19.14 -11.67 74.97
CA MET A 881 -20.57 -12.01 75.03
C MET A 881 -20.84 -13.46 74.66
N GLN A 882 -20.10 -14.04 73.70
CA GLN A 882 -20.17 -15.47 73.42
C GLN A 882 -19.77 -16.31 74.65
N GLY A 883 -18.72 -15.90 75.36
CA GLY A 883 -18.31 -16.52 76.62
C GLY A 883 -19.35 -16.36 77.73
N TYR A 884 -19.96 -15.18 77.83
CA TYR A 884 -21.04 -14.88 78.77
C TYR A 884 -22.27 -15.77 78.52
N ASP A 885 -22.74 -15.86 77.27
CA ASP A 885 -23.91 -16.67 76.90
C ASP A 885 -23.68 -18.17 77.15
N ALA A 886 -22.48 -18.67 76.85
CA ALA A 886 -22.11 -20.06 77.13
C ALA A 886 -22.12 -20.36 78.63
N LEU A 887 -21.60 -19.44 79.45
CA LEU A 887 -21.54 -19.61 80.91
C LEU A 887 -22.92 -19.43 81.56
N LEU A 888 -23.74 -18.50 81.05
CA LEU A 888 -25.14 -18.35 81.46
C LEU A 888 -25.95 -19.63 81.18
N GLY A 889 -25.69 -20.29 80.05
CA GLY A 889 -26.26 -21.62 79.76
C GLY A 889 -25.90 -22.66 80.81
N GLN A 890 -24.65 -22.68 81.29
CA GLN A 890 -24.21 -23.58 82.38
C GLN A 890 -24.81 -23.21 83.73
N VAL A 891 -24.95 -21.92 84.03
CA VAL A 891 -25.62 -21.41 85.24
C VAL A 891 -27.08 -21.87 85.28
N ARG A 892 -27.80 -21.72 84.17
CA ARG A 892 -29.20 -22.17 84.03
C ARG A 892 -29.34 -23.70 84.10
N ALA A 893 -28.31 -24.44 83.67
CA ALA A 893 -28.25 -25.90 83.78
C ALA A 893 -27.77 -26.41 85.15
N GLY A 894 -27.35 -25.52 86.06
CA GLY A 894 -26.83 -25.88 87.39
C GLY A 894 -25.43 -26.52 87.37
N THR A 895 -24.68 -26.39 86.28
CA THR A 895 -23.37 -27.04 86.07
C THR A 895 -22.20 -26.07 86.05
N ALA A 896 -22.45 -24.77 86.23
CA ALA A 896 -21.40 -23.75 86.27
C ALA A 896 -20.60 -23.80 87.59
N SER A 897 -19.31 -23.47 87.51
CA SER A 897 -18.47 -23.23 88.69
C SER A 897 -18.54 -21.76 89.11
N ALA A 898 -18.68 -21.49 90.41
CA ALA A 898 -18.70 -20.14 90.98
C ALA A 898 -17.44 -19.33 90.59
N ASP A 899 -16.27 -19.97 90.64
CA ASP A 899 -14.99 -19.35 90.22
C ASP A 899 -14.96 -18.94 88.74
N SER A 900 -15.70 -19.64 87.88
CA SER A 900 -15.77 -19.29 86.45
C SER A 900 -16.71 -18.10 86.22
N VAL A 901 -17.81 -18.02 86.96
CA VAL A 901 -18.75 -16.89 86.94
C VAL A 901 -18.07 -15.64 87.49
N ASP A 902 -17.45 -15.72 88.66
CA ASP A 902 -16.72 -14.60 89.29
C ASP A 902 -15.61 -14.06 88.37
N ARG A 903 -14.79 -14.94 87.77
CA ARG A 903 -13.73 -14.50 86.84
C ARG A 903 -14.27 -13.79 85.60
N LEU A 904 -15.38 -14.27 85.03
CA LEU A 904 -15.98 -13.65 83.85
C LEU A 904 -16.61 -12.30 84.19
N LEU A 905 -17.30 -12.20 85.32
CA LEU A 905 -17.89 -10.96 85.83
C LEU A 905 -16.81 -9.92 86.18
N LYS A 906 -15.75 -10.31 86.89
CA LYS A 906 -14.61 -9.43 87.19
C LYS A 906 -13.96 -8.90 85.91
N ARG A 907 -13.78 -9.74 84.90
CA ARG A 907 -13.24 -9.32 83.59
C ARG A 907 -14.18 -8.34 82.89
N GLY A 908 -15.48 -8.64 82.83
CA GLY A 908 -16.46 -7.76 82.20
C GLY A 908 -16.61 -6.43 82.91
N LEU A 909 -16.48 -6.40 84.23
CA LEU A 909 -16.54 -5.17 85.02
C LEU A 909 -15.24 -4.36 84.99
N ALA A 910 -14.08 -4.96 84.70
CA ALA A 910 -12.81 -4.23 84.70
C ALA A 910 -12.68 -3.25 83.51
N GLU A 911 -13.22 -3.61 82.35
CA GLU A 911 -13.10 -2.85 81.11
C GLU A 911 -14.36 -2.01 80.82
N PRO A 912 -14.28 -0.69 80.59
CA PRO A 912 -15.46 0.17 80.44
C PRO A 912 -16.43 -0.23 79.31
N HIS A 913 -15.92 -0.67 78.16
CA HIS A 913 -16.73 -1.10 77.00
C HIS A 913 -17.42 -2.45 77.25
N LEU A 914 -16.76 -3.38 77.93
CA LEU A 914 -17.36 -4.65 78.34
C LEU A 914 -18.39 -4.45 79.46
N ARG A 915 -18.11 -3.57 80.43
CA ARG A 915 -19.01 -3.26 81.53
C ARG A 915 -20.34 -2.73 81.01
N LYS A 916 -20.29 -1.75 80.10
CA LYS A 916 -21.50 -1.19 79.47
C LYS A 916 -22.31 -2.24 78.72
N ALA A 917 -21.64 -3.15 78.02
CA ALA A 917 -22.31 -4.23 77.29
C ALA A 917 -22.91 -5.29 78.24
N LEU A 918 -22.22 -5.58 79.35
CA LEU A 918 -22.64 -6.53 80.39
C LEU A 918 -23.84 -6.00 81.20
N GLU A 919 -23.82 -4.72 81.60
CA GLU A 919 -24.89 -4.06 82.33
C GLU A 919 -26.16 -3.86 81.48
N ALA A 920 -26.03 -3.82 80.15
CA ALA A 920 -27.16 -3.73 79.22
C ALA A 920 -27.94 -5.06 79.08
N ARG A 921 -27.40 -6.18 79.60
CA ARG A 921 -28.05 -7.49 79.55
C ARG A 921 -29.14 -7.59 80.61
N SER A 922 -30.37 -7.90 80.18
CA SER A 922 -31.49 -8.11 81.10
C SER A 922 -31.29 -9.32 82.03
N ASP A 923 -30.50 -10.31 81.61
CA ASP A 923 -30.19 -11.54 82.35
C ASP A 923 -28.93 -11.45 83.22
N TYR A 924 -28.30 -10.27 83.28
CA TYR A 924 -27.11 -10.02 84.10
C TYR A 924 -27.30 -10.40 85.58
N HIS A 925 -28.49 -10.14 86.11
CA HIS A 925 -28.86 -10.47 87.49
C HIS A 925 -28.83 -11.98 87.80
N GLU A 926 -28.99 -12.86 86.79
CA GLU A 926 -28.92 -14.31 86.98
C GLU A 926 -27.49 -14.78 87.26
N MET A 927 -26.50 -14.15 86.62
CA MET A 927 -25.08 -14.44 86.80
C MET A 927 -24.58 -13.93 88.16
N VAL A 928 -24.94 -12.68 88.52
CA VAL A 928 -24.59 -12.09 89.83
C VAL A 928 -25.29 -12.83 90.97
N GLY A 929 -26.55 -13.25 90.77
CA GLY A 929 -27.30 -14.03 91.76
C GLY A 929 -26.82 -15.46 91.95
N TYR A 930 -26.03 -16.01 91.01
CA TYR A 930 -25.39 -17.32 91.15
C TYR A 930 -24.10 -17.25 91.98
N GLU A 931 -23.37 -16.13 91.93
CA GLU A 931 -22.20 -15.88 92.78
C GLU A 931 -22.58 -15.69 94.26
N ALA A 932 -23.80 -15.20 94.52
CA ALA A 932 -24.30 -14.94 95.88
C ALA A 932 -24.92 -16.18 96.59
N ARG A 933 -25.00 -17.33 95.90
CA ARG A 933 -25.46 -18.63 96.44
C ARG A 933 -24.27 -19.54 96.69
#